data_AF-A0A518GFK5-F1
#
_entry.id   AF-A0A518GFK5-F1
#
_cell.length_a   1.000
_cell.length_b   1.000
_cell.length_c   1.000
_cell.angle_alpha   90.00
_cell.angle_beta   90.00
_cell.angle_gamma   90.00
#
_symmetry.space_group_name_H-M   'P 1'
#
loop_
_entity.id
_entity.type
_entity.pdbx_description
1 polymer ?
#
loop_
_entity_poly.entity_id
_entity_poly.type
_entity_poly.pdbx_seq_one_letter_code
_entity_poly.pdbx_strand_id
1 'polypeptide(L)'
;MAFSLNFLFFKAQKPRRSSKRRRQLSLESLENRRVLAALPYGATEADLGEFMLGTVGVTPVFFESNGQLDTSSEDWTPAHISEVLGNIDEGLDWWVDLLATQSSVHELSFTLDTTYATTPVETKYEPIARRSNDYSLYVTEFLTSAGFTSGNIETDIRSFNQAQREKLGTDWSYTMFVIPSENDTDGNFASGGSFSRAFAFAGGLFMVVPSTRPASTFAHETGHIFWARDEYLGGSSSFAKRGYYNTSNDNSADNPTPGFVQQPSIMASSTLLDTAYENYISPASTLAMLGWQDSDQDGIFDVLDVPHRLTGTGYLDSSDGIYHFQGNATVQTLANQNPAGLGNDITLNRIREIEYRFDVGEWQIYSTPDAYEVALEMSIPVPSGVTQIEIRARDSKTTVASNLFTGQLSRADATLTPGINGSVWIDANGNGLRDTSEFGREGWQIDLVDNLGQSVPLKTTIEPDNYPDGTLTSNFNPQLTLAAVGTDTDGRVGVFADSSTSTGSKNFRLFSRSSNTYQALWNDSSRQLQATFSVPTTRVTIDGIAAGDGAIGRMDAYNSNGQLIGRYTTANMDDGQFETMTIESAAADIAWVTIGGHAGTRVRLDNLSFGPESSTTTDALGLFQFPALPEGDYQVRVTPLGNYQSLASEDATRTASVLASEITTGVDFGFQTSASSWQNPTNRLDVNNDSFVSPIDALLIINELNSERGGGLLTGTDVPFSPFLDVDGDEFVAPIDVLLVINHLNSQNA
;
A
#
# COMPACT_ATOMS: atom_id res chain seq x y z
N MET A 1 -84.29 0.88 31.26
CA MET A 1 -83.77 0.62 32.62
C MET A 1 -82.38 0.03 32.48
N ALA A 2 -81.37 0.75 32.99
CA ALA A 2 -79.98 0.40 33.36
C ALA A 2 -79.14 -0.52 32.43
N PHE A 3 -78.12 0.01 31.71
CA PHE A 3 -76.69 0.22 32.08
C PHE A 3 -75.87 -1.10 32.13
N SER A 4 -74.66 -1.27 31.56
CA SER A 4 -73.68 -0.39 30.91
C SER A 4 -72.61 -1.23 30.14
N LEU A 5 -71.85 -0.57 29.26
CA LEU A 5 -70.73 -1.03 28.41
C LEU A 5 -69.48 -1.54 29.18
N ASN A 6 -68.69 -2.45 28.56
CA ASN A 6 -67.31 -2.15 28.13
C ASN A 6 -66.70 -3.23 27.21
N PHE A 7 -66.01 -2.75 26.16
CA PHE A 7 -65.29 -3.50 25.12
C PHE A 7 -63.83 -3.77 25.55
N LEU A 8 -63.31 -4.95 25.22
CA LEU A 8 -61.87 -5.24 25.15
C LEU A 8 -61.60 -6.12 23.92
N PHE A 9 -60.88 -5.57 22.95
CA PHE A 9 -60.45 -6.25 21.72
C PHE A 9 -59.17 -7.05 21.99
N PHE A 10 -59.23 -8.37 21.77
CA PHE A 10 -58.07 -9.24 21.66
C PHE A 10 -57.53 -9.19 20.21
N LYS A 11 -56.24 -8.89 20.05
CA LYS A 11 -55.52 -8.95 18.77
C LYS A 11 -54.96 -10.36 18.58
N ALA A 12 -55.38 -11.03 17.51
CA ALA A 12 -55.06 -12.42 17.20
C ALA A 12 -53.61 -12.61 16.66
N GLN A 13 -52.91 -13.62 17.18
CA GLN A 13 -51.65 -14.15 16.64
C GLN A 13 -51.90 -14.89 15.31
N LYS A 14 -51.06 -14.64 14.29
CA LYS A 14 -51.01 -15.41 13.02
C LYS A 14 -49.99 -16.56 13.14
N PRO A 15 -50.23 -17.73 12.52
CA PRO A 15 -49.40 -18.92 12.69
C PRO A 15 -48.15 -18.93 11.78
N ARG A 16 -47.06 -19.50 12.30
CA ARG A 16 -45.77 -19.77 11.64
C ARG A 16 -45.93 -20.71 10.43
N ARG A 17 -45.38 -20.33 9.27
CA ARG A 17 -45.22 -21.19 8.09
C ARG A 17 -43.88 -21.94 8.17
N SER A 18 -43.93 -23.27 8.31
CA SER A 18 -42.75 -24.13 8.11
C SER A 18 -42.52 -24.36 6.61
N SER A 19 -41.41 -23.86 6.06
CA SER A 19 -40.95 -24.27 4.73
C SER A 19 -39.81 -25.29 4.88
N LYS A 20 -40.07 -26.54 4.50
CA LYS A 20 -39.04 -27.57 4.34
C LYS A 20 -38.29 -27.26 3.03
N ARG A 21 -37.08 -26.68 3.11
CA ARG A 21 -36.14 -26.66 1.97
C ARG A 21 -35.48 -28.04 1.85
N ARG A 22 -35.58 -28.64 0.67
CA ARG A 22 -34.79 -29.82 0.27
C ARG A 22 -33.32 -29.41 0.20
N ARG A 23 -32.45 -30.09 0.95
CA ARG A 23 -30.99 -29.99 0.80
C ARG A 23 -30.61 -30.53 -0.58
N GLN A 24 -30.13 -29.66 -1.47
CA GLN A 24 -29.29 -30.08 -2.59
C GLN A 24 -27.89 -30.33 -2.03
N LEU A 25 -27.30 -31.47 -2.41
CA LEU A 25 -25.91 -31.79 -2.13
C LEU A 25 -25.04 -30.78 -2.91
N SER A 26 -24.41 -29.85 -2.20
CA SER A 26 -23.28 -29.10 -2.72
C SER A 26 -22.06 -30.02 -2.70
N LEU A 27 -21.44 -30.22 -3.87
CA LEU A 27 -20.07 -30.71 -3.93
C LEU A 27 -19.20 -29.61 -3.32
N GLU A 28 -18.61 -29.90 -2.16
CA GLU A 28 -17.52 -29.10 -1.60
C GLU A 28 -16.39 -29.11 -2.64
N SER A 29 -16.20 -27.96 -3.29
CA SER A 29 -14.91 -27.65 -3.90
C SER A 29 -13.91 -27.67 -2.77
N LEU A 30 -12.96 -28.61 -2.81
CA LEU A 30 -11.81 -28.62 -1.93
C LEU A 30 -11.13 -27.25 -2.03
N GLU A 31 -11.35 -26.40 -1.03
CA GLU A 31 -10.64 -25.14 -0.89
C GLU A 31 -9.15 -25.45 -0.94
N ASN A 32 -8.45 -24.81 -1.88
CA ASN A 32 -7.00 -24.77 -1.85
C ASN A 32 -6.62 -24.36 -0.44
N ARG A 33 -5.86 -25.23 0.25
CA ARG A 33 -5.29 -24.98 1.57
C ARG A 33 -4.84 -23.52 1.63
N ARG A 34 -5.58 -22.67 2.37
CA ARG A 34 -5.08 -21.38 2.83
C ARG A 34 -3.87 -21.68 3.71
N VAL A 35 -2.70 -21.67 3.09
CA VAL A 35 -1.41 -21.57 3.76
C VAL A 35 -1.52 -20.33 4.65
N LEU A 36 -1.36 -20.48 5.98
CA LEU A 36 -1.31 -19.45 7.04
C LEU A 36 -2.06 -18.15 6.72
N ALA A 37 -3.15 -17.83 7.44
CA ALA A 37 -3.93 -16.62 7.20
C ALA A 37 -3.03 -15.36 7.16
N ALA A 38 -2.72 -14.94 5.94
CA ALA A 38 -1.87 -13.79 5.69
C ALA A 38 -2.54 -12.56 6.29
N LEU A 39 -1.75 -11.68 6.90
CA LEU A 39 -2.23 -10.37 7.29
C LEU A 39 -2.82 -9.64 6.05
N PRO A 40 -3.87 -8.84 6.23
CA PRO A 40 -4.24 -7.84 5.25
C PRO A 40 -3.02 -7.04 4.77
N TYR A 41 -3.02 -6.62 3.51
CA TYR A 41 -1.88 -5.88 2.96
C TYR A 41 -1.69 -4.57 3.73
N GLY A 42 -0.47 -4.33 4.19
CA GLY A 42 -0.10 -3.16 5.01
C GLY A 42 -0.40 -3.28 6.51
N ALA A 43 -1.07 -4.35 6.95
CA ALA A 43 -1.31 -4.60 8.37
C ALA A 43 -0.11 -5.24 9.07
N THR A 44 0.03 -4.94 10.35
CA THR A 44 0.93 -5.60 11.30
C THR A 44 0.14 -6.55 12.20
N GLU A 45 0.82 -7.40 12.96
CA GLU A 45 0.19 -8.32 13.93
C GLU A 45 -0.63 -7.60 15.03
N ALA A 46 -0.43 -6.30 15.20
CA ALA A 46 -1.14 -5.49 16.17
C ALA A 46 -2.40 -4.80 15.60
N ASP A 47 -2.60 -4.82 14.28
CA ASP A 47 -3.80 -4.31 13.60
C ASP A 47 -4.90 -5.38 13.60
N LEU A 48 -5.82 -5.26 14.54
CA LEU A 48 -6.79 -6.31 14.85
C LEU A 48 -8.25 -5.87 14.67
N GLY A 49 -8.48 -4.60 14.30
CA GLY A 49 -9.82 -4.03 14.14
C GLY A 49 -9.77 -2.59 13.63
N GLU A 50 -9.16 -2.36 12.47
CA GLU A 50 -8.98 -1.02 11.90
C GLU A 50 -10.25 -0.48 11.20
N PHE A 51 -11.03 -1.36 10.57
CA PHE A 51 -12.35 -1.09 10.00
C PHE A 51 -13.19 -2.37 9.95
N MET A 52 -14.52 -2.25 9.95
CA MET A 52 -15.44 -3.38 10.10
C MET A 52 -15.85 -3.97 8.74
N LEU A 53 -14.90 -4.61 8.05
CA LEU A 53 -15.13 -5.34 6.79
C LEU A 53 -14.32 -6.63 6.79
N GLY A 54 -14.68 -7.59 5.94
CA GLY A 54 -13.99 -8.87 5.84
C GLY A 54 -14.42 -9.88 6.91
N THR A 55 -13.49 -10.66 7.40
CA THR A 55 -13.73 -11.74 8.36
C THR A 55 -13.18 -11.38 9.74
N VAL A 56 -13.97 -11.58 10.78
CA VAL A 56 -13.61 -11.20 12.16
C VAL A 56 -13.70 -12.41 13.09
N GLY A 57 -12.61 -12.73 13.77
CA GLY A 57 -12.56 -13.76 14.80
C GLY A 57 -12.95 -13.20 16.16
N VAL A 58 -13.97 -13.76 16.80
CA VAL A 58 -14.45 -13.29 18.10
C VAL A 58 -14.21 -14.37 19.15
N THR A 59 -13.56 -14.03 20.26
CA THR A 59 -13.34 -14.98 21.36
C THR A 59 -14.08 -14.53 22.62
N PRO A 60 -15.28 -15.06 22.89
CA PRO A 60 -15.96 -14.84 24.16
C PRO A 60 -15.29 -15.63 25.29
N VAL A 61 -14.92 -14.93 26.35
CA VAL A 61 -14.26 -15.46 27.56
C VAL A 61 -15.18 -15.18 28.75
N PHE A 62 -15.76 -16.23 29.32
CA PHE A 62 -16.70 -16.11 30.44
C PHE A 62 -15.93 -16.34 31.73
N PHE A 63 -16.04 -15.44 32.70
CA PHE A 63 -15.36 -15.60 33.99
C PHE A 63 -16.24 -16.30 35.02
N GLU A 64 -15.65 -17.17 35.83
CA GLU A 64 -16.29 -17.85 36.95
C GLU A 64 -15.49 -17.60 38.23
N SER A 65 -16.16 -17.17 39.29
CA SER A 65 -15.52 -16.81 40.56
C SER A 65 -15.31 -18.06 41.41
N ASN A 66 -14.06 -18.37 41.74
CA ASN A 66 -13.76 -19.55 42.55
C ASN A 66 -13.88 -19.33 44.07
N GLY A 67 -14.32 -18.13 44.50
CA GLY A 67 -14.52 -17.81 45.91
C GLY A 67 -13.24 -17.64 46.73
N GLN A 68 -12.04 -17.65 46.11
CA GLN A 68 -10.77 -17.61 46.85
C GLN A 68 -10.47 -16.24 47.46
N LEU A 69 -10.80 -15.14 46.77
CA LEU A 69 -10.52 -13.78 47.24
C LEU A 69 -11.79 -12.96 47.47
N ASP A 70 -12.71 -12.95 46.52
CA ASP A 70 -14.07 -12.42 46.73
C ASP A 70 -15.06 -13.55 46.99
N THR A 71 -16.20 -13.25 47.60
CA THR A 71 -17.26 -14.25 47.77
C THR A 71 -17.91 -14.49 46.42
N SER A 72 -17.93 -15.76 45.96
CA SER A 72 -18.67 -16.13 44.75
C SER A 72 -20.16 -15.88 44.97
N SER A 73 -20.75 -15.03 44.13
CA SER A 73 -22.18 -14.65 44.18
C SER A 73 -22.94 -14.96 42.91
N GLU A 74 -22.22 -15.22 41.83
CA GLU A 74 -22.75 -15.52 40.52
C GLU A 74 -22.12 -16.82 40.00
N ASP A 75 -22.94 -17.75 39.52
CA ASP A 75 -22.48 -19.03 38.97
C ASP A 75 -23.09 -19.24 37.58
N TRP A 76 -22.30 -19.71 36.62
CA TRP A 76 -22.80 -20.02 35.29
C TRP A 76 -23.65 -21.29 35.27
N THR A 77 -24.82 -21.20 34.62
CA THR A 77 -25.58 -22.39 34.21
C THR A 77 -25.43 -22.65 32.70
N PRO A 78 -25.52 -23.91 32.22
CA PRO A 78 -25.48 -24.19 30.79
C PRO A 78 -26.58 -23.47 29.98
N ALA A 79 -27.73 -23.21 30.61
CA ALA A 79 -28.82 -22.48 29.98
C ALA A 79 -28.46 -21.00 29.79
N HIS A 80 -27.91 -20.36 30.82
CA HIS A 80 -27.49 -18.96 30.73
C HIS A 80 -26.29 -18.77 29.79
N ILE A 81 -25.31 -19.69 29.80
CA ILE A 81 -24.22 -19.66 28.81
C ILE A 81 -24.79 -19.65 27.39
N SER A 82 -25.75 -20.54 27.10
CA SER A 82 -26.39 -20.60 25.78
C SER A 82 -27.21 -19.34 25.45
N GLU A 83 -27.84 -18.72 26.44
CA GLU A 83 -28.58 -17.47 26.27
C GLU A 83 -27.64 -16.32 25.89
N VAL A 84 -26.54 -16.15 26.64
CA VAL A 84 -25.59 -15.08 26.38
C VAL A 84 -24.86 -15.27 25.05
N LEU A 85 -24.47 -16.50 24.70
CA LEU A 85 -23.93 -16.79 23.37
C LEU A 85 -24.95 -16.46 22.27
N GLY A 86 -26.24 -16.73 22.47
CA GLY A 86 -27.30 -16.30 21.54
C GLY A 86 -27.41 -14.78 21.41
N ASN A 87 -27.25 -14.04 22.50
CA ASN A 87 -27.24 -12.57 22.46
C ASN A 87 -25.99 -12.02 21.73
N ILE A 88 -24.84 -12.67 21.89
CA ILE A 88 -23.62 -12.33 21.15
C ILE A 88 -23.84 -12.56 19.66
N ASP A 89 -24.33 -13.74 19.27
CA ASP A 89 -24.60 -14.08 17.86
C ASP A 89 -25.58 -13.07 17.24
N GLU A 90 -26.71 -12.77 17.91
CA GLU A 90 -27.70 -11.81 17.42
C GLU A 90 -27.12 -10.39 17.28
N GLY A 91 -26.29 -9.96 18.22
CA GLY A 91 -25.64 -8.64 18.17
C GLY A 91 -24.61 -8.51 17.06
N LEU A 92 -23.92 -9.59 16.71
CA LEU A 92 -22.97 -9.65 15.60
C LEU A 92 -23.69 -9.75 14.24
N ASP A 93 -24.73 -10.59 14.15
CA ASP A 93 -25.57 -10.71 12.97
C ASP A 93 -26.22 -9.36 12.61
N TRP A 94 -26.54 -8.52 13.59
CA TRP A 94 -27.05 -7.17 13.34
C TRP A 94 -26.13 -6.32 12.45
N TRP A 95 -24.80 -6.40 12.65
CA TRP A 95 -23.83 -5.69 11.82
C TRP A 95 -23.74 -6.27 10.40
N VAL A 96 -23.83 -7.59 10.27
CA VAL A 96 -23.85 -8.29 8.97
C VAL A 96 -25.10 -7.88 8.18
N ASP A 97 -26.26 -7.91 8.82
CA ASP A 97 -27.54 -7.52 8.23
C ASP A 97 -27.56 -6.02 7.88
N LEU A 98 -27.02 -5.16 8.74
CA LEU A 98 -26.86 -3.74 8.44
C LEU A 98 -25.98 -3.55 7.20
N LEU A 99 -24.81 -4.19 7.12
CA LEU A 99 -23.92 -4.05 5.96
C LEU A 99 -24.64 -4.44 4.66
N ALA A 100 -25.43 -5.51 4.67
CA ALA A 100 -26.19 -5.96 3.51
C ALA A 100 -27.23 -4.92 3.03
N THR A 101 -27.63 -3.96 3.87
CA THR A 101 -28.45 -2.80 3.46
C THR A 101 -27.62 -1.65 2.88
N GLN A 102 -26.32 -1.58 3.19
CA GLN A 102 -25.42 -0.50 2.78
C GLN A 102 -24.65 -0.81 1.50
N SER A 103 -24.25 -2.07 1.30
CA SER A 103 -23.47 -2.49 0.13
C SER A 103 -23.87 -3.88 -0.35
N SER A 104 -23.69 -4.11 -1.65
CA SER A 104 -23.77 -5.44 -2.28
C SER A 104 -22.42 -6.00 -2.71
N VAL A 105 -21.36 -5.21 -2.52
CA VAL A 105 -19.98 -5.50 -2.93
C VAL A 105 -19.18 -6.04 -1.75
N HIS A 106 -19.37 -5.43 -0.57
CA HIS A 106 -18.57 -5.75 0.61
C HIS A 106 -19.16 -6.89 1.43
N GLU A 107 -18.26 -7.63 2.07
CA GLU A 107 -18.59 -8.76 2.93
C GLU A 107 -18.18 -8.45 4.38
N LEU A 108 -19.00 -8.88 5.34
CA LEU A 108 -18.66 -8.94 6.76
C LEU A 108 -19.15 -10.28 7.31
N SER A 109 -18.30 -10.95 8.08
CA SER A 109 -18.69 -12.16 8.81
C SER A 109 -17.91 -12.30 10.11
N PHE A 110 -18.55 -12.91 11.10
CA PHE A 110 -17.96 -13.20 12.40
C PHE A 110 -17.82 -14.70 12.60
N THR A 111 -16.69 -15.14 13.14
CA THR A 111 -16.44 -16.53 13.53
C THR A 111 -16.13 -16.57 15.02
N LEU A 112 -16.96 -17.29 15.80
CA LEU A 112 -16.79 -17.38 17.25
C LEU A 112 -15.90 -18.57 17.64
N ASP A 113 -14.91 -18.32 18.50
CA ASP A 113 -14.28 -19.34 19.33
C ASP A 113 -14.93 -19.37 20.72
N THR A 114 -15.88 -20.28 20.91
CA THR A 114 -16.63 -20.40 22.18
C THR A 114 -15.93 -21.27 23.23
N THR A 115 -14.66 -21.65 23.02
CA THR A 115 -13.90 -22.51 23.93
C THR A 115 -13.91 -21.98 25.38
N TYR A 116 -13.63 -20.69 25.56
CA TYR A 116 -13.57 -20.05 26.88
C TYR A 116 -14.92 -19.57 27.43
N ALA A 117 -15.99 -19.68 26.64
CA ALA A 117 -17.35 -19.42 27.09
C ALA A 117 -18.04 -20.71 27.57
N THR A 118 -17.88 -21.79 26.82
CA THR A 118 -18.46 -23.10 27.14
C THR A 118 -17.71 -23.84 28.25
N THR A 119 -16.46 -23.45 28.50
CA THR A 119 -15.68 -23.80 29.68
C THR A 119 -15.23 -22.49 30.36
N PRO A 120 -16.06 -21.90 31.23
CA PRO A 120 -15.74 -20.62 31.87
C PRO A 120 -14.38 -20.64 32.57
N VAL A 121 -13.67 -19.53 32.48
CA VAL A 121 -12.34 -19.32 33.05
C VAL A 121 -12.48 -18.97 34.53
N GLU A 122 -11.89 -19.81 35.39
CA GLU A 122 -11.83 -19.53 36.82
C GLU A 122 -10.97 -18.30 37.11
N THR A 123 -11.47 -17.42 37.97
CA THR A 123 -10.74 -16.30 38.55
C THR A 123 -10.98 -16.23 40.05
N LYS A 124 -10.02 -15.67 40.80
CA LYS A 124 -10.18 -15.46 42.25
C LYS A 124 -11.11 -14.31 42.63
N TYR A 125 -11.50 -13.50 41.64
CA TYR A 125 -12.31 -12.31 41.83
C TYR A 125 -13.77 -12.58 41.52
N GLU A 126 -14.67 -11.80 42.12
CA GLU A 126 -16.08 -11.69 41.74
C GLU A 126 -16.24 -10.40 40.92
N PRO A 127 -16.14 -10.44 39.58
CA PRO A 127 -15.91 -9.22 38.82
C PRO A 127 -17.09 -8.23 38.88
N ILE A 128 -18.33 -8.73 38.94
CA ILE A 128 -19.52 -7.86 39.03
C ILE A 128 -19.57 -7.08 40.34
N ALA A 129 -19.11 -7.68 41.44
CA ALA A 129 -19.06 -7.06 42.76
C ALA A 129 -17.89 -6.06 42.92
N ARG A 130 -17.06 -5.89 41.87
CA ARG A 130 -15.96 -4.93 41.82
C ARG A 130 -16.28 -3.74 40.93
N ARG A 131 -15.52 -2.67 41.12
CA ARG A 131 -15.57 -1.52 40.20
C ARG A 131 -15.01 -1.94 38.84
N SER A 132 -15.55 -1.38 37.76
CA SER A 132 -15.15 -1.70 36.39
C SER A 132 -13.63 -1.62 36.15
N ASN A 133 -12.90 -0.67 36.73
CA ASN A 133 -11.44 -0.53 36.55
C ASN A 133 -10.62 -1.75 37.01
N ASP A 134 -11.20 -2.59 37.88
CA ASP A 134 -10.55 -3.81 38.34
C ASP A 134 -10.56 -4.91 37.25
N TYR A 135 -11.07 -4.63 36.04
CA TYR A 135 -10.93 -5.50 34.85
C TYR A 135 -9.49 -5.95 34.62
N SER A 136 -8.55 -5.05 34.87
CA SER A 136 -7.13 -5.31 34.71
C SER A 136 -6.64 -6.51 35.55
N LEU A 137 -7.31 -6.86 36.64
CA LEU A 137 -6.92 -7.95 37.51
C LEU A 137 -7.24 -9.33 36.90
N TYR A 138 -8.51 -9.56 36.55
CA TYR A 138 -8.96 -10.87 36.04
C TYR A 138 -8.62 -11.07 34.55
N VAL A 139 -8.56 -9.99 33.75
CA VAL A 139 -8.06 -10.08 32.37
C VAL A 139 -6.57 -10.46 32.34
N THR A 140 -5.74 -9.86 33.20
CA THR A 140 -4.31 -10.23 33.29
C THR A 140 -4.14 -11.66 33.80
N GLU A 141 -4.98 -12.11 34.75
CA GLU A 141 -4.99 -13.49 35.24
C GLU A 141 -5.28 -14.49 34.09
N PHE A 142 -6.31 -14.20 33.28
CA PHE A 142 -6.63 -14.97 32.08
C PHE A 142 -5.47 -14.99 31.08
N LEU A 143 -4.96 -13.82 30.67
CA LEU A 143 -3.88 -13.74 29.68
C LEU A 143 -2.61 -14.47 30.13
N THR A 144 -2.28 -14.36 31.42
CA THR A 144 -1.17 -15.12 32.02
C THR A 144 -1.42 -16.62 31.94
N SER A 145 -2.63 -17.07 32.25
CA SER A 145 -3.02 -18.49 32.14
C SER A 145 -3.00 -19.01 30.70
N ALA A 146 -3.26 -18.14 29.73
CA ALA A 146 -3.19 -18.40 28.30
C ALA A 146 -1.76 -18.32 27.71
N GLY A 147 -0.77 -17.94 28.53
CA GLY A 147 0.65 -17.92 28.14
C GLY A 147 1.19 -16.56 27.68
N PHE A 148 0.42 -15.48 27.81
CA PHE A 148 0.80 -14.12 27.41
C PHE A 148 1.20 -13.32 28.66
N THR A 149 2.50 -13.07 28.83
CA THR A 149 3.09 -12.58 30.09
C THR A 149 4.11 -11.45 29.92
N SER A 150 3.89 -10.53 28.97
CA SER A 150 4.77 -9.36 28.80
C SER A 150 4.70 -8.39 30.00
N GLY A 151 3.63 -8.48 30.79
CA GLY A 151 3.38 -7.58 31.92
C GLY A 151 2.69 -6.28 31.50
N ASN A 152 2.31 -6.16 30.23
CA ASN A 152 1.48 -5.09 29.69
C ASN A 152 0.20 -5.69 29.09
N ILE A 153 -0.94 -5.39 29.71
CA ILE A 153 -2.24 -5.94 29.31
C ILE A 153 -2.60 -5.67 27.85
N GLU A 154 -2.23 -4.51 27.29
CA GLU A 154 -2.51 -4.18 25.90
C GLU A 154 -1.65 -5.02 24.96
N THR A 155 -0.36 -5.18 25.28
CA THR A 155 0.55 -6.06 24.52
C THR A 155 0.06 -7.51 24.58
N ASP A 156 -0.28 -7.99 25.78
CA ASP A 156 -0.70 -9.38 25.99
C ASP A 156 -2.03 -9.70 25.29
N ILE A 157 -3.02 -8.79 25.33
CA ILE A 157 -4.29 -9.01 24.63
C ILE A 157 -4.15 -8.92 23.12
N ARG A 158 -3.30 -8.02 22.57
CA ARG A 158 -3.02 -7.98 21.14
C ARG A 158 -2.37 -9.29 20.67
N SER A 159 -1.38 -9.78 21.41
CA SER A 159 -0.76 -11.08 21.10
C SER A 159 -1.74 -12.25 21.18
N PHE A 160 -2.65 -12.25 22.17
CA PHE A 160 -3.71 -13.26 22.26
C PHE A 160 -4.66 -13.19 21.07
N ASN A 161 -5.16 -12.00 20.73
CA ASN A 161 -6.08 -11.80 19.60
C ASN A 161 -5.41 -12.12 18.25
N GLN A 162 -4.14 -11.79 18.07
CA GLN A 162 -3.36 -12.22 16.90
C GLN A 162 -3.34 -13.76 16.79
N ALA A 163 -3.08 -14.47 17.89
CA ALA A 163 -3.11 -15.93 17.89
C ALA A 163 -4.51 -16.48 17.56
N GLN A 164 -5.57 -15.80 18.00
CA GLN A 164 -6.96 -16.16 17.64
C GLN A 164 -7.26 -15.89 16.16
N ARG A 165 -6.81 -14.76 15.63
CA ARG A 165 -6.90 -14.42 14.20
C ARG A 165 -6.27 -15.52 13.34
N GLU A 166 -5.06 -15.94 13.69
CA GLU A 166 -4.36 -17.02 13.00
C GLU A 166 -5.08 -18.38 13.12
N LYS A 167 -5.58 -18.70 14.32
CA LYS A 167 -6.34 -19.93 14.59
C LYS A 167 -7.62 -20.00 13.78
N LEU A 168 -8.36 -18.89 13.68
CA LEU A 168 -9.66 -18.82 13.02
C LEU A 168 -9.55 -18.50 11.53
N GLY A 169 -8.38 -18.05 11.07
CA GLY A 169 -8.12 -17.72 9.68
C GLY A 169 -8.84 -16.47 9.20
N THR A 170 -8.94 -15.45 10.07
CA THR A 170 -9.70 -14.23 9.84
C THR A 170 -8.81 -13.02 9.55
N ASP A 171 -9.39 -11.94 9.02
CA ASP A 171 -8.69 -10.67 8.76
C ASP A 171 -8.43 -9.93 10.08
N TRP A 172 -9.41 -9.96 10.98
CA TRP A 172 -9.41 -9.26 12.26
C TRP A 172 -9.68 -10.22 13.42
N SER A 173 -9.39 -9.81 14.66
CA SER A 173 -9.85 -10.55 15.83
C SER A 173 -9.91 -9.71 17.10
N TYR A 174 -10.89 -9.96 17.96
CA TYR A 174 -10.97 -9.35 19.30
C TYR A 174 -11.59 -10.29 20.33
N THR A 175 -11.48 -9.92 21.59
CA THR A 175 -11.99 -10.69 22.74
C THR A 175 -13.20 -10.02 23.40
N MET A 176 -14.17 -10.84 23.83
CA MET A 176 -15.30 -10.38 24.65
C MET A 176 -15.19 -11.00 26.04
N PHE A 177 -14.94 -10.19 27.07
CA PHE A 177 -14.98 -10.65 28.46
C PHE A 177 -16.39 -10.53 29.01
N VAL A 178 -17.00 -11.66 29.35
CA VAL A 178 -18.38 -11.70 29.84
C VAL A 178 -18.39 -12.02 31.33
N ILE A 179 -19.08 -11.16 32.09
CA ILE A 179 -19.14 -11.22 33.54
C ILE A 179 -20.50 -11.75 33.99
N PRO A 180 -20.59 -12.85 34.76
CA PRO A 180 -21.87 -13.35 35.24
C PRO A 180 -22.49 -12.31 36.19
N SER A 181 -23.81 -12.14 36.08
CA SER A 181 -24.55 -11.05 36.74
C SER A 181 -26.04 -11.35 36.85
N GLU A 182 -26.43 -12.64 36.91
CA GLU A 182 -27.84 -13.07 36.92
C GLU A 182 -28.53 -12.73 38.24
N ASN A 183 -27.80 -12.83 39.34
CA ASN A 183 -28.29 -12.58 40.70
C ASN A 183 -28.04 -11.14 41.16
N ASP A 184 -27.25 -10.38 40.41
CA ASP A 184 -27.02 -8.97 40.64
C ASP A 184 -28.30 -8.15 40.36
N THR A 185 -28.64 -7.28 41.31
CA THR A 185 -29.96 -6.64 41.33
C THR A 185 -30.12 -5.53 40.30
N ASP A 186 -29.03 -4.91 39.85
CA ASP A 186 -29.06 -3.79 38.90
C ASP A 186 -28.24 -4.03 37.61
N GLY A 187 -27.55 -5.17 37.54
CA GLY A 187 -26.69 -5.61 36.45
C GLY A 187 -25.46 -4.73 36.26
N ASN A 188 -25.07 -3.95 37.27
CA ASN A 188 -23.99 -2.97 37.17
C ASN A 188 -22.75 -3.43 37.95
N PHE A 189 -21.59 -2.95 37.53
CA PHE A 189 -20.39 -3.05 38.35
C PHE A 189 -20.55 -2.22 39.63
N ALA A 190 -19.81 -2.60 40.68
CA ALA A 190 -19.81 -1.83 41.92
C ALA A 190 -19.38 -0.36 41.69
N SER A 191 -19.97 0.54 42.48
CA SER A 191 -19.76 1.98 42.35
C SER A 191 -18.28 2.40 42.51
N GLY A 192 -17.90 3.53 41.89
CA GLY A 192 -16.55 4.09 41.98
C GLY A 192 -15.60 3.66 40.85
N GLY A 193 -16.13 2.97 39.83
CA GLY A 193 -15.45 2.69 38.57
C GLY A 193 -15.69 3.76 37.49
N SER A 194 -14.89 3.72 36.42
CA SER A 194 -15.03 4.57 35.24
C SER A 194 -16.30 4.29 34.45
N PHE A 195 -16.75 3.03 34.47
CA PHE A 195 -17.96 2.56 33.79
C PHE A 195 -18.88 1.86 34.78
N SER A 196 -20.19 2.07 34.65
CA SER A 196 -21.18 1.37 35.46
C SER A 196 -21.66 0.06 34.83
N ARG A 197 -21.48 -0.10 33.51
CA ARG A 197 -22.03 -1.21 32.70
C ARG A 197 -20.97 -1.73 31.74
N ALA A 198 -21.40 -2.20 30.56
CA ALA A 198 -20.49 -2.60 29.49
C ALA A 198 -19.58 -1.44 29.04
N PHE A 199 -18.40 -1.80 28.54
CA PHE A 199 -17.43 -0.88 27.95
C PHE A 199 -16.46 -1.63 27.05
N ALA A 200 -15.84 -0.91 26.12
CA ALA A 200 -14.90 -1.45 25.15
C ALA A 200 -13.61 -0.64 25.03
N PHE A 201 -12.53 -1.33 24.66
CA PHE A 201 -11.28 -0.75 24.20
C PHE A 201 -11.16 -0.99 22.69
N ALA A 202 -11.03 0.12 21.94
CA ALA A 202 -11.04 0.12 20.48
C ALA A 202 -9.76 -0.45 19.84
N GLY A 203 -9.79 -0.67 18.53
CA GLY A 203 -8.64 -1.11 17.73
C GLY A 203 -8.36 -2.60 17.87
N GLY A 204 -9.44 -3.40 17.89
CA GLY A 204 -9.34 -4.86 17.98
C GLY A 204 -8.85 -5.39 19.34
N LEU A 205 -8.99 -4.60 20.42
CA LEU A 205 -8.59 -5.04 21.76
C LEU A 205 -9.66 -5.95 22.38
N PHE A 206 -10.52 -5.41 23.23
CA PHE A 206 -11.53 -6.20 23.91
C PHE A 206 -12.66 -5.34 24.46
N MET A 207 -13.76 -6.00 24.79
CA MET A 207 -14.85 -5.40 25.56
C MET A 207 -15.14 -6.22 26.81
N VAL A 208 -15.80 -5.59 27.78
CA VAL A 208 -16.24 -6.21 29.02
C VAL A 208 -17.74 -5.99 29.17
N VAL A 209 -18.52 -7.06 29.27
CA VAL A 209 -20.00 -7.00 29.22
C VAL A 209 -20.60 -7.85 30.33
N PRO A 210 -21.43 -7.28 31.24
CA PRO A 210 -22.25 -8.08 32.15
C PRO A 210 -23.23 -8.98 31.40
N SER A 211 -23.40 -10.21 31.87
CA SER A 211 -24.12 -11.28 31.17
C SER A 211 -25.62 -11.03 30.96
N THR A 212 -26.23 -10.17 31.77
CA THR A 212 -27.66 -9.82 31.64
C THR A 212 -27.95 -8.74 30.60
N ARG A 213 -26.95 -8.33 29.82
CA ARG A 213 -27.11 -7.32 28.76
C ARG A 213 -27.73 -7.94 27.50
N PRO A 214 -28.64 -7.20 26.82
CA PRO A 214 -29.26 -7.67 25.59
C PRO A 214 -28.29 -7.66 24.41
N ALA A 215 -28.64 -8.35 23.34
CA ALA A 215 -27.90 -8.38 22.07
C ALA A 215 -27.53 -6.99 21.52
N SER A 216 -28.41 -5.99 21.68
CA SER A 216 -28.13 -4.61 21.27
C SER A 216 -26.94 -3.96 21.99
N THR A 217 -26.61 -4.40 23.21
CA THR A 217 -25.39 -3.96 23.91
C THR A 217 -24.16 -4.59 23.27
N PHE A 218 -24.19 -5.87 22.92
CA PHE A 218 -23.06 -6.50 22.21
C PHE A 218 -22.82 -5.86 20.83
N ALA A 219 -23.89 -5.50 20.11
CA ALA A 219 -23.80 -4.73 18.87
C ALA A 219 -23.16 -3.36 19.09
N HIS A 220 -23.62 -2.60 20.09
CA HIS A 220 -23.06 -1.29 20.47
C HIS A 220 -21.57 -1.35 20.79
N GLU A 221 -21.17 -2.24 21.70
CA GLU A 221 -19.77 -2.37 22.11
C GLU A 221 -18.87 -2.88 20.98
N THR A 222 -19.40 -3.70 20.07
CA THR A 222 -18.68 -4.12 18.85
C THR A 222 -18.40 -2.93 17.92
N GLY A 223 -19.27 -1.91 17.88
CA GLY A 223 -18.98 -0.66 17.17
C GLY A 223 -17.72 0.03 17.68
N HIS A 224 -17.50 0.05 19.01
CA HIS A 224 -16.29 0.63 19.60
C HIS A 224 -15.01 -0.14 19.26
N ILE A 225 -15.09 -1.47 19.11
CA ILE A 225 -13.93 -2.27 18.69
C ILE A 225 -13.33 -1.75 17.37
N PHE A 226 -14.19 -1.24 16.49
CA PHE A 226 -13.85 -0.61 15.22
C PHE A 226 -13.99 0.91 15.25
N TRP A 227 -13.59 1.51 16.38
CA TRP A 227 -13.36 2.95 16.57
C TRP A 227 -14.59 3.85 16.70
N ALA A 228 -15.82 3.35 16.55
CA ALA A 228 -17.01 4.18 16.73
C ALA A 228 -17.03 4.82 18.12
N ARG A 229 -17.61 6.02 18.21
CA ARG A 229 -17.70 6.78 19.45
C ARG A 229 -19.13 6.75 19.99
N ASP A 230 -19.24 6.86 21.31
CA ASP A 230 -20.52 7.09 21.96
C ASP A 230 -21.15 8.40 21.49
N GLU A 231 -22.47 8.40 21.35
CA GLU A 231 -23.22 9.57 20.91
C GLU A 231 -24.16 10.09 22.01
N TYR A 232 -24.26 9.43 23.16
CA TYR A 232 -25.07 9.94 24.28
C TYR A 232 -24.29 10.94 25.16
N LEU A 233 -25.04 11.76 25.91
CA LEU A 233 -24.48 12.78 26.78
C LEU A 233 -23.54 12.18 27.85
N GLY A 234 -22.28 12.61 27.84
CA GLY A 234 -21.26 12.13 28.79
C GLY A 234 -20.44 10.93 28.31
N GLY A 235 -20.74 10.35 27.14
CA GLY A 235 -19.92 9.29 26.52
C GLY A 235 -18.76 9.86 25.69
N SER A 236 -19.06 10.61 24.64
CA SER A 236 -18.08 11.35 23.82
C SER A 236 -18.59 12.77 23.51
N SER A 237 -17.89 13.49 22.64
CA SER A 237 -18.31 14.80 22.15
C SER A 237 -18.38 14.87 20.63
N SER A 238 -19.13 15.83 20.10
CA SER A 238 -19.19 16.12 18.66
C SER A 238 -17.86 16.57 18.06
N PHE A 239 -16.90 17.01 18.89
CA PHE A 239 -15.55 17.40 18.45
C PHE A 239 -14.58 16.21 18.40
N ALA A 240 -14.95 15.07 18.98
CA ALA A 240 -14.13 13.88 18.94
C ALA A 240 -14.08 13.32 17.52
N LYS A 241 -12.90 12.81 17.13
CA LYS A 241 -12.67 12.15 15.84
C LYS A 241 -12.02 10.79 16.00
N ARG A 242 -12.42 9.84 15.14
CA ARG A 242 -11.95 8.45 15.12
C ARG A 242 -12.18 7.79 13.76
N GLY A 243 -11.65 6.59 13.61
CA GLY A 243 -11.81 5.76 12.41
C GLY A 243 -10.83 6.15 11.31
N TYR A 244 -10.78 5.30 10.29
CA TYR A 244 -9.80 5.36 9.21
C TYR A 244 -9.72 6.73 8.52
N TYR A 245 -10.85 7.43 8.42
CA TYR A 245 -10.97 8.74 7.76
C TYR A 245 -10.85 9.94 8.70
N ASN A 246 -10.52 9.74 9.99
CA ASN A 246 -10.56 10.81 11.01
C ASN A 246 -11.94 11.49 11.11
N THR A 247 -13.01 10.69 11.03
CA THR A 247 -14.40 11.16 10.96
C THR A 247 -14.83 11.82 12.27
N SER A 248 -15.56 12.93 12.18
CA SER A 248 -16.17 13.62 13.32
C SER A 248 -17.38 12.86 13.86
N ASN A 249 -17.59 12.92 15.19
CA ASN A 249 -18.74 12.32 15.87
C ASN A 249 -20.01 13.19 15.78
N ASP A 250 -20.43 13.50 14.56
CA ASP A 250 -21.44 14.54 14.31
C ASP A 250 -22.83 14.21 14.85
N ASN A 251 -23.17 12.93 15.08
CA ASN A 251 -24.46 12.56 15.69
C ASN A 251 -24.43 12.60 17.23
N SER A 252 -23.37 13.08 17.87
CA SER A 252 -23.29 13.22 19.33
C SER A 252 -24.38 14.13 19.90
N ALA A 253 -24.93 13.77 21.06
CA ALA A 253 -26.00 14.48 21.75
C ALA A 253 -25.61 15.91 22.19
N ASP A 254 -24.31 16.20 22.26
CA ASP A 254 -23.77 17.53 22.57
C ASP A 254 -23.45 18.38 21.33
N ASN A 255 -23.84 17.94 20.13
CA ASN A 255 -23.58 18.69 18.89
C ASN A 255 -24.16 20.12 18.99
N PRO A 256 -23.31 21.17 18.89
CA PRO A 256 -23.71 22.55 19.10
C PRO A 256 -24.46 23.17 17.91
N THR A 257 -24.64 22.43 16.81
CA THR A 257 -25.24 22.94 15.57
C THR A 257 -26.70 23.38 15.82
N PRO A 258 -27.05 24.65 15.58
CA PRO A 258 -28.40 25.13 15.85
C PRO A 258 -29.48 24.33 15.09
N GLY A 259 -30.43 23.76 15.83
CA GLY A 259 -31.51 22.95 15.26
C GLY A 259 -31.13 21.47 15.00
N PHE A 260 -29.95 21.03 15.44
CA PHE A 260 -29.57 19.62 15.38
C PHE A 260 -30.56 18.74 16.15
N VAL A 261 -30.90 17.60 15.54
CA VAL A 261 -31.70 16.53 16.14
C VAL A 261 -30.91 15.24 15.94
N GLN A 262 -30.60 14.59 17.06
CA GLN A 262 -29.90 13.32 17.04
C GLN A 262 -30.74 12.25 16.31
N GLN A 263 -30.10 11.55 15.37
CA GLN A 263 -30.70 10.44 14.64
C GLN A 263 -30.60 9.15 15.47
N PRO A 264 -31.52 8.18 15.28
CA PRO A 264 -31.35 6.84 15.82
C PRO A 264 -29.99 6.26 15.41
N SER A 265 -29.25 5.76 16.39
CA SER A 265 -27.91 5.21 16.21
C SER A 265 -27.68 4.08 17.19
N ILE A 266 -26.98 3.03 16.74
CA ILE A 266 -26.55 1.97 17.64
C ILE A 266 -25.62 2.50 18.73
N MET A 267 -24.89 3.60 18.46
CA MET A 267 -23.99 4.28 19.40
C MET A 267 -24.67 5.33 20.30
N ALA A 268 -26.00 5.50 20.17
CA ALA A 268 -26.79 6.34 21.08
C ALA A 268 -27.16 5.57 22.35
N SER A 269 -28.15 6.06 23.10
CA SER A 269 -28.69 5.33 24.26
C SER A 269 -30.22 5.38 24.28
N SER A 270 -30.82 4.51 25.10
CA SER A 270 -32.27 4.44 25.31
C SER A 270 -33.03 4.26 23.97
N THR A 271 -34.15 4.98 23.78
CA THR A 271 -35.03 4.83 22.62
C THR A 271 -34.35 5.04 21.28
N LEU A 272 -33.30 5.86 21.19
CA LEU A 272 -32.56 6.05 19.93
C LEU A 272 -31.76 4.81 19.55
N LEU A 273 -31.15 4.14 20.53
CA LEU A 273 -30.48 2.85 20.34
C LEU A 273 -31.50 1.77 20.00
N ASP A 274 -32.60 1.67 20.75
CA ASP A 274 -33.64 0.66 20.50
C ASP A 274 -34.21 0.81 19.08
N THR A 275 -34.49 2.05 18.66
CA THR A 275 -34.99 2.34 17.30
C THR A 275 -33.96 1.98 16.24
N ALA A 276 -32.68 2.25 16.48
CA ALA A 276 -31.61 1.89 15.55
C ALA A 276 -31.47 0.37 15.39
N TYR A 277 -31.47 -0.34 16.52
CA TYR A 277 -31.37 -1.79 16.57
C TYR A 277 -32.55 -2.46 15.84
N GLU A 278 -33.78 -2.06 16.13
CA GLU A 278 -34.98 -2.63 15.51
C GLU A 278 -35.09 -2.39 13.99
N ASN A 279 -34.46 -1.32 13.48
CA ASN A 279 -34.58 -0.90 12.08
C ASN A 279 -33.32 -1.12 11.24
N TYR A 280 -32.23 -1.65 11.82
CA TYR A 280 -30.93 -1.82 11.15
C TYR A 280 -30.47 -0.49 10.52
N ILE A 281 -30.33 0.55 11.35
CA ILE A 281 -29.86 1.87 10.91
C ILE A 281 -28.82 2.43 11.87
N SER A 282 -27.92 3.25 11.34
CA SER A 282 -27.07 4.17 12.10
C SER A 282 -26.66 5.35 11.22
N PRO A 283 -26.29 6.51 11.79
CA PRO A 283 -25.89 7.70 11.05
C PRO A 283 -24.67 7.45 10.18
N ALA A 284 -24.61 8.13 9.03
CA ALA A 284 -23.46 8.03 8.12
C ALA A 284 -22.12 8.37 8.78
N SER A 285 -22.07 9.33 9.72
CA SER A 285 -20.83 9.64 10.46
C SER A 285 -20.37 8.48 11.34
N THR A 286 -21.31 7.74 11.95
CA THR A 286 -21.01 6.54 12.72
C THR A 286 -20.46 5.44 11.82
N LEU A 287 -21.11 5.21 10.67
CA LEU A 287 -20.68 4.19 9.69
C LEU A 287 -19.32 4.53 9.08
N ALA A 288 -19.04 5.79 8.79
CA ALA A 288 -17.74 6.24 8.31
C ALA A 288 -16.62 5.95 9.32
N MET A 289 -16.85 6.08 10.64
CA MET A 289 -15.84 5.68 11.64
C MET A 289 -15.48 4.19 11.56
N LEU A 290 -16.43 3.35 11.17
CA LEU A 290 -16.24 1.91 10.97
C LEU A 290 -15.56 1.56 9.64
N GLY A 291 -15.27 2.56 8.79
CA GLY A 291 -14.74 2.39 7.44
C GLY A 291 -15.81 2.35 6.34
N TRP A 292 -17.09 2.51 6.65
CA TRP A 292 -18.18 2.47 5.67
C TRP A 292 -18.51 3.88 5.20
N GLN A 293 -17.73 4.34 4.24
CA GLN A 293 -17.91 5.61 3.55
C GLN A 293 -17.68 5.36 2.07
N ASP A 294 -18.61 5.79 1.22
CA ASP A 294 -18.53 5.72 -0.24
C ASP A 294 -18.70 7.17 -0.74
N SER A 295 -17.58 7.83 -1.00
CA SER A 295 -17.55 9.26 -1.29
C SER A 295 -17.97 9.58 -2.73
N ASP A 296 -17.73 8.68 -3.68
CA ASP A 296 -18.01 8.88 -5.11
C ASP A 296 -19.27 8.15 -5.61
N GLN A 297 -19.91 7.37 -4.73
CA GLN A 297 -21.18 6.67 -4.93
C GLN A 297 -21.12 5.58 -5.99
N ASP A 298 -19.99 4.91 -6.12
CA ASP A 298 -19.82 3.77 -7.03
C ASP A 298 -20.22 2.42 -6.38
N GLY A 299 -20.51 2.41 -5.07
CA GLY A 299 -20.91 1.25 -4.29
C GLY A 299 -19.75 0.56 -3.55
N ILE A 300 -18.53 1.05 -3.69
CA ILE A 300 -17.31 0.60 -3.03
C ILE A 300 -16.99 1.59 -1.90
N PHE A 301 -16.45 1.11 -0.78
CA PHE A 301 -16.12 1.97 0.35
C PHE A 301 -14.70 2.47 0.17
N ASP A 302 -14.44 3.74 0.47
CA ASP A 302 -13.19 4.46 0.20
C ASP A 302 -11.95 3.70 0.72
N VAL A 303 -12.01 3.03 1.89
CA VAL A 303 -10.88 2.22 2.41
C VAL A 303 -10.49 1.06 1.49
N LEU A 304 -11.42 0.57 0.66
CA LEU A 304 -11.22 -0.47 -0.35
C LEU A 304 -11.35 0.06 -1.78
N ASP A 305 -11.56 1.36 -2.00
CA ASP A 305 -11.66 1.96 -3.33
C ASP A 305 -10.40 2.75 -3.68
N VAL A 306 -9.31 2.02 -3.85
CA VAL A 306 -8.01 2.59 -4.21
C VAL A 306 -7.49 1.89 -5.46
N PRO A 307 -7.39 2.61 -6.59
CA PRO A 307 -6.89 2.03 -7.83
C PRO A 307 -5.57 1.31 -7.61
N HIS A 308 -5.48 0.08 -8.11
CA HIS A 308 -4.25 -0.69 -8.04
C HIS A 308 -3.17 -0.07 -8.92
N ARG A 309 -1.94 -0.56 -8.80
CA ARG A 309 -0.82 -0.08 -9.62
C ARG A 309 -0.36 -1.18 -10.56
N LEU A 310 -0.28 -0.86 -11.85
CA LEU A 310 0.31 -1.71 -12.89
C LEU A 310 1.45 -0.96 -13.55
N THR A 311 2.68 -1.44 -13.38
CA THR A 311 3.89 -0.90 -14.00
C THR A 311 4.53 -1.97 -14.87
N GLY A 312 4.95 -1.62 -16.08
CA GLY A 312 5.69 -2.54 -16.93
C GLY A 312 6.00 -1.95 -18.29
N THR A 313 6.59 -2.79 -19.13
CA THR A 313 6.90 -2.50 -20.52
C THR A 313 6.33 -3.59 -21.40
N GLY A 314 5.99 -3.27 -22.65
CA GLY A 314 5.51 -4.25 -23.59
C GLY A 314 5.81 -3.90 -25.04
N TYR A 315 5.92 -4.94 -25.86
CA TYR A 315 6.24 -4.83 -27.29
C TYR A 315 5.69 -6.04 -28.07
N LEU A 316 5.50 -5.87 -29.37
CA LEU A 316 5.18 -6.97 -30.29
C LEU A 316 6.46 -7.55 -30.87
N ASP A 317 6.68 -8.86 -30.71
CA ASP A 317 7.62 -9.59 -31.55
C ASP A 317 6.92 -9.93 -32.88
N SER A 318 7.37 -9.27 -33.95
CA SER A 318 6.78 -9.43 -35.28
C SER A 318 7.18 -10.75 -35.96
N SER A 319 8.19 -11.45 -35.44
CA SER A 319 8.67 -12.72 -36.00
C SER A 319 7.73 -13.89 -35.70
N ASP A 320 7.03 -13.84 -34.56
CA ASP A 320 6.10 -14.87 -34.12
C ASP A 320 4.66 -14.34 -33.88
N GLY A 321 4.46 -13.02 -33.90
CA GLY A 321 3.16 -12.38 -33.70
C GLY A 321 2.70 -12.40 -32.24
N ILE A 322 3.64 -12.44 -31.28
CA ILE A 322 3.36 -12.47 -29.85
C ILE A 322 3.66 -11.10 -29.24
N TYR A 323 2.69 -10.57 -28.49
CA TYR A 323 2.90 -9.41 -27.64
C TYR A 323 3.47 -9.84 -26.29
N HIS A 324 4.63 -9.32 -25.94
CA HIS A 324 5.29 -9.52 -24.67
C HIS A 324 5.01 -8.35 -23.74
N PHE A 325 4.66 -8.62 -22.49
CA PHE A 325 4.58 -7.61 -21.44
C PHE A 325 5.29 -8.11 -20.19
N GLN A 326 6.21 -7.32 -19.68
CA GLN A 326 6.95 -7.58 -18.45
C GLN A 326 6.66 -6.47 -17.45
N GLY A 327 6.28 -6.82 -16.23
CA GLY A 327 5.90 -5.82 -15.25
C GLY A 327 5.49 -6.37 -13.90
N ASN A 328 4.80 -5.54 -13.13
CA ASN A 328 4.32 -5.86 -11.79
C ASN A 328 2.95 -5.20 -11.56
N ALA A 329 2.07 -5.94 -10.92
CA ALA A 329 0.78 -5.45 -10.45
C ALA A 329 0.73 -5.50 -8.92
N THR A 330 0.38 -4.39 -8.26
CA THR A 330 0.28 -4.30 -6.80
C THR A 330 -1.02 -3.65 -6.37
N VAL A 331 -1.62 -4.17 -5.29
CA VAL A 331 -2.70 -3.45 -4.60
C VAL A 331 -2.16 -2.14 -4.01
N GLN A 332 -3.05 -1.19 -3.80
CA GLN A 332 -2.75 0.10 -3.17
C GLN A 332 -3.67 0.30 -1.98
N THR A 333 -3.30 1.21 -1.10
CA THR A 333 -3.97 1.45 0.19
C THR A 333 -4.33 2.92 0.33
N LEU A 334 -5.45 3.19 1.01
CA LEU A 334 -5.80 4.54 1.41
C LEU A 334 -5.00 4.90 2.66
N ALA A 335 -4.50 6.13 2.74
CA ALA A 335 -3.78 6.56 3.93
C ALA A 335 -4.69 6.55 5.18
N ASN A 336 -4.29 5.83 6.22
CA ASN A 336 -5.03 5.79 7.49
C ASN A 336 -4.79 7.08 8.26
N GLN A 337 -5.87 7.84 8.49
CA GLN A 337 -5.86 9.13 9.17
C GLN A 337 -6.36 9.05 10.61
N ASN A 338 -6.60 7.84 11.14
CA ASN A 338 -7.13 7.66 12.48
C ASN A 338 -6.21 8.35 13.51
N PRO A 339 -6.73 9.27 14.34
CA PRO A 339 -5.93 9.97 15.35
C PRO A 339 -5.54 9.06 16.55
N ALA A 340 -5.85 7.77 16.49
CA ALA A 340 -5.46 6.76 17.45
C ALA A 340 -5.18 5.43 16.72
N GLY A 341 -4.49 4.50 17.38
CA GLY A 341 -4.04 3.26 16.76
C GLY A 341 -2.68 3.42 16.08
N LEU A 342 -2.34 2.46 15.23
CA LEU A 342 -1.04 2.43 14.56
C LEU A 342 -0.99 3.30 13.31
N GLY A 343 -2.15 3.61 12.70
CA GLY A 343 -2.21 4.39 11.46
C GLY A 343 -1.59 3.65 10.28
N ASN A 344 -1.66 2.32 10.25
CA ASN A 344 -1.24 1.53 9.11
C ASN A 344 -2.22 1.68 7.95
N ASP A 345 -1.68 1.84 6.74
CA ASP A 345 -2.47 1.92 5.53
C ASP A 345 -2.77 0.49 5.08
N ILE A 346 -4.04 0.10 5.07
CA ILE A 346 -4.45 -1.30 4.94
C ILE A 346 -5.50 -1.45 3.84
N THR A 347 -5.43 -2.57 3.11
CA THR A 347 -6.51 -3.00 2.22
C THR A 347 -6.77 -4.51 2.31
N LEU A 348 -8.02 -4.90 2.10
CA LEU A 348 -8.44 -6.29 1.92
C LEU A 348 -8.46 -6.71 0.43
N ASN A 349 -8.27 -5.75 -0.48
CA ASN A 349 -8.28 -6.03 -1.91
C ASN A 349 -7.14 -6.96 -2.30
N ARG A 350 -7.34 -7.70 -3.40
CA ARG A 350 -6.32 -8.54 -4.00
C ARG A 350 -6.34 -8.37 -5.52
N ILE A 351 -5.18 -8.56 -6.14
CA ILE A 351 -5.10 -8.79 -7.58
C ILE A 351 -5.67 -10.18 -7.86
N ARG A 352 -6.94 -10.24 -8.26
CA ARG A 352 -7.66 -11.49 -8.53
C ARG A 352 -7.68 -11.84 -10.00
N GLU A 353 -7.59 -10.84 -10.88
CA GLU A 353 -7.61 -11.02 -12.33
C GLU A 353 -6.55 -10.11 -12.96
N ILE A 354 -5.77 -10.67 -13.88
CA ILE A 354 -5.00 -9.91 -14.86
C ILE A 354 -5.77 -10.00 -16.16
N GLU A 355 -6.19 -8.86 -16.70
CA GLU A 355 -7.04 -8.79 -17.88
C GLU A 355 -6.31 -8.06 -19.01
N TYR A 356 -6.57 -8.45 -20.25
CA TYR A 356 -6.15 -7.73 -21.43
C TYR A 356 -7.26 -7.64 -22.47
N ARG A 357 -7.17 -6.67 -23.38
CA ARG A 357 -8.02 -6.61 -24.57
C ARG A 357 -7.26 -5.99 -25.73
N PHE A 358 -7.72 -6.26 -26.95
CA PHE A 358 -7.23 -5.59 -28.15
C PHE A 358 -8.19 -4.47 -28.56
N ASP A 359 -7.63 -3.32 -28.94
CA ASP A 359 -8.37 -2.11 -29.30
C ASP A 359 -9.50 -1.80 -28.29
N VAL A 360 -10.76 -1.75 -28.73
CA VAL A 360 -11.95 -1.53 -27.86
C VAL A 360 -12.77 -2.81 -27.65
N GLY A 361 -12.12 -3.98 -27.77
CA GLY A 361 -12.76 -5.29 -27.63
C GLY A 361 -13.18 -5.63 -26.19
N GLU A 362 -13.67 -6.86 -26.03
CA GLU A 362 -14.01 -7.43 -24.73
C GLU A 362 -12.75 -7.77 -23.93
N TRP A 363 -12.83 -7.60 -22.60
CA TRP A 363 -11.76 -8.01 -21.69
C TRP A 363 -11.62 -9.53 -21.65
N GLN A 364 -10.38 -9.99 -21.67
CA GLN A 364 -9.98 -11.39 -21.56
C GLN A 364 -9.14 -11.58 -20.31
N ILE A 365 -9.43 -12.63 -19.53
CA ILE A 365 -8.63 -12.98 -18.35
C ILE A 365 -7.37 -13.73 -18.80
N TYR A 366 -6.21 -13.15 -18.50
CA TYR A 366 -4.91 -13.79 -18.68
C TYR A 366 -4.59 -14.77 -17.54
N SER A 367 -4.81 -14.33 -16.29
CA SER A 367 -4.53 -15.14 -15.09
C SER A 367 -5.37 -14.71 -13.89
N THR A 368 -5.47 -15.58 -12.87
CA THR A 368 -6.23 -15.33 -11.63
C THR A 368 -5.38 -15.57 -10.36
N PRO A 369 -4.45 -14.65 -10.02
CA PRO A 369 -3.42 -14.93 -9.01
C PRO A 369 -3.91 -14.92 -7.55
N ASP A 370 -4.90 -14.10 -7.20
CA ASP A 370 -5.38 -13.87 -5.82
C ASP A 370 -4.25 -13.52 -4.83
N ALA A 371 -3.43 -12.54 -5.21
CA ALA A 371 -2.28 -12.07 -4.43
C ALA A 371 -2.28 -10.54 -4.27
N TYR A 372 -1.50 -10.02 -3.33
CA TYR A 372 -1.36 -8.56 -3.17
C TYR A 372 -0.39 -7.94 -4.18
N GLU A 373 0.57 -8.73 -4.65
CA GLU A 373 1.58 -8.35 -5.63
C GLU A 373 1.81 -9.51 -6.60
N VAL A 374 1.95 -9.19 -7.89
CA VAL A 374 2.09 -10.17 -8.97
C VAL A 374 3.11 -9.66 -9.97
N ALA A 375 4.27 -10.33 -10.04
CA ALA A 375 5.19 -10.19 -11.15
C ALA A 375 4.58 -10.80 -12.42
N LEU A 376 4.64 -10.06 -13.53
CA LEU A 376 3.99 -10.39 -14.79
C LEU A 376 5.03 -10.62 -15.89
N GLU A 377 4.91 -11.78 -16.54
CA GLU A 377 5.65 -12.16 -17.74
C GLU A 377 4.63 -12.69 -18.74
N MET A 378 4.00 -11.79 -19.48
CA MET A 378 2.89 -12.11 -20.37
C MET A 378 3.38 -12.38 -21.79
N SER A 379 2.75 -13.34 -22.45
CA SER A 379 2.95 -13.66 -23.86
C SER A 379 1.59 -13.89 -24.50
N ILE A 380 1.17 -12.96 -25.36
CA ILE A 380 -0.21 -12.87 -25.84
C ILE A 380 -0.20 -12.91 -27.37
N PRO A 381 -0.75 -13.97 -28.01
CA PRO A 381 -0.87 -14.03 -29.46
C PRO A 381 -1.75 -12.90 -29.99
N VAL A 382 -1.26 -12.17 -30.99
CA VAL A 382 -1.94 -10.98 -31.52
C VAL A 382 -2.79 -11.34 -32.75
N PRO A 383 -4.11 -11.04 -32.74
CA PRO A 383 -4.97 -11.23 -33.91
C PRO A 383 -4.58 -10.31 -35.09
N SER A 384 -4.95 -10.69 -36.31
CA SER A 384 -4.76 -9.82 -37.47
C SER A 384 -5.66 -8.58 -37.40
N GLY A 385 -5.10 -7.41 -37.72
CA GLY A 385 -5.88 -6.18 -37.92
C GLY A 385 -6.17 -5.37 -36.66
N VAL A 386 -5.57 -5.74 -35.52
CA VAL A 386 -5.58 -4.92 -34.30
C VAL A 386 -4.40 -3.94 -34.30
N THR A 387 -4.50 -2.87 -33.53
CA THR A 387 -3.47 -1.81 -33.49
C THR A 387 -2.89 -1.57 -32.11
N GLN A 388 -3.65 -1.88 -31.05
CA GLN A 388 -3.24 -1.70 -29.68
C GLN A 388 -3.69 -2.87 -28.81
N ILE A 389 -2.99 -3.02 -27.69
CA ILE A 389 -3.37 -3.89 -26.58
C ILE A 389 -3.49 -3.04 -25.31
N GLU A 390 -4.48 -3.36 -24.49
CA GLU A 390 -4.65 -2.76 -23.18
C GLU A 390 -4.57 -3.84 -22.11
N ILE A 391 -3.89 -3.56 -21.00
CA ILE A 391 -3.70 -4.50 -19.88
C ILE A 391 -4.07 -3.79 -18.58
N ARG A 392 -4.76 -4.50 -17.68
CA ARG A 392 -5.04 -4.03 -16.32
C ARG A 392 -5.04 -5.18 -15.33
N ALA A 393 -4.77 -4.86 -14.07
CA ALA A 393 -4.99 -5.75 -12.93
C ALA A 393 -6.30 -5.36 -12.24
N ARG A 394 -7.02 -6.34 -11.68
CA ARG A 394 -8.35 -6.10 -11.10
C ARG A 394 -8.62 -6.98 -9.90
N ASP A 395 -9.28 -6.42 -8.90
CA ASP A 395 -9.98 -7.18 -7.89
C ASP A 395 -11.40 -7.47 -8.38
N SER A 396 -11.74 -8.72 -8.70
CA SER A 396 -13.08 -9.06 -9.17
C SER A 396 -14.17 -9.06 -8.10
N LYS A 397 -13.81 -8.98 -6.81
CA LYS A 397 -14.78 -8.82 -5.71
C LYS A 397 -15.25 -7.38 -5.60
N THR A 398 -14.31 -6.44 -5.45
CA THR A 398 -14.64 -5.00 -5.32
C THR A 398 -14.81 -4.32 -6.67
N THR A 399 -14.32 -4.93 -7.75
CA THR A 399 -14.25 -4.41 -9.12
C THR A 399 -13.22 -3.33 -9.39
N VAL A 400 -12.51 -2.87 -8.34
CA VAL A 400 -11.39 -1.94 -8.41
C VAL A 400 -10.31 -2.47 -9.36
N ALA A 401 -9.82 -1.59 -10.23
CA ALA A 401 -8.81 -1.92 -11.22
C ALA A 401 -7.56 -1.04 -11.06
N SER A 402 -6.47 -1.49 -11.68
CA SER A 402 -5.26 -0.68 -11.81
C SER A 402 -5.43 0.44 -12.81
N ASN A 403 -4.43 1.33 -12.87
CA ASN A 403 -4.19 2.11 -14.07
C ASN A 403 -4.11 1.19 -15.31
N LEU A 404 -4.50 1.75 -16.46
CA LEU A 404 -4.48 1.08 -17.74
C LEU A 404 -3.08 1.16 -18.36
N PHE A 405 -2.49 0.02 -18.70
CA PHE A 405 -1.37 -0.01 -19.64
C PHE A 405 -1.93 -0.06 -21.06
N THR A 406 -1.44 0.79 -21.96
CA THR A 406 -1.79 0.79 -23.39
C THR A 406 -0.53 0.65 -24.21
N GLY A 407 -0.40 -0.47 -24.90
CA GLY A 407 0.70 -0.76 -25.80
C GLY A 407 0.29 -0.66 -27.26
N GLN A 408 1.04 0.10 -28.05
CA GLN A 408 0.89 0.13 -29.50
C GLN A 408 1.65 -1.05 -30.10
N LEU A 409 1.05 -1.73 -31.08
CA LEU A 409 1.69 -2.89 -31.72
C LEU A 409 2.83 -2.50 -32.68
N SER A 410 3.00 -1.20 -32.93
CA SER A 410 4.04 -0.67 -33.80
C SER A 410 5.33 -0.27 -33.09
N ARG A 411 5.39 -0.36 -31.75
CA ARG A 411 6.55 0.03 -30.95
C ARG A 411 6.56 -0.65 -29.59
N ALA A 412 7.63 -0.42 -28.82
CA ALA A 412 7.64 -0.68 -27.39
C ALA A 412 7.00 0.49 -26.63
N ASP A 413 6.25 0.19 -25.58
CA ASP A 413 5.66 1.17 -24.67
C ASP A 413 5.89 0.76 -23.21
N ALA A 414 5.85 1.74 -22.31
CA ALA A 414 5.92 1.56 -20.86
C ALA A 414 4.66 2.13 -20.21
N THR A 415 4.37 1.70 -18.98
CA THR A 415 3.40 2.41 -18.13
C THR A 415 3.82 3.87 -17.99
N LEU A 416 2.96 4.78 -18.43
CA LEU A 416 3.23 6.21 -18.41
C LEU A 416 3.12 6.79 -17.00
N THR A 417 3.99 7.73 -16.67
CA THR A 417 3.98 8.47 -15.39
C THR A 417 3.89 9.98 -15.64
N PRO A 418 3.26 10.78 -14.75
CA PRO A 418 3.34 12.24 -14.83
C PRO A 418 4.80 12.72 -14.90
N GLY A 419 5.07 13.68 -15.79
CA GLY A 419 6.43 14.04 -16.21
C GLY A 419 6.73 13.61 -17.65
N ILE A 420 8.00 13.46 -18.00
CA ILE A 420 8.44 13.16 -19.37
C ILE A 420 8.59 11.65 -19.57
N ASN A 421 7.99 11.14 -20.65
CA ASN A 421 8.11 9.76 -21.10
C ASN A 421 8.58 9.78 -22.56
N GLY A 422 9.59 8.99 -22.88
CA GLY A 422 10.15 8.96 -24.23
C GLY A 422 10.86 7.66 -24.56
N SER A 423 11.35 7.58 -25.79
CA SER A 423 12.10 6.42 -26.27
C SER A 423 13.29 6.82 -27.15
N VAL A 424 14.32 6.00 -27.10
CA VAL A 424 15.38 5.92 -28.09
C VAL A 424 15.09 4.70 -28.96
N TRP A 425 15.23 4.84 -30.27
CA TRP A 425 15.09 3.73 -31.22
C TRP A 425 16.20 3.79 -32.27
N ILE A 426 16.58 2.61 -32.78
CA ILE A 426 17.64 2.46 -33.77
C ILE A 426 17.00 2.13 -35.13
N ASP A 427 17.19 3.03 -36.08
CA ASP A 427 16.87 2.83 -37.50
C ASP A 427 17.88 1.82 -38.08
N ALA A 428 17.49 0.56 -38.09
CA ALA A 428 18.35 -0.55 -38.46
C ALA A 428 18.48 -0.71 -39.97
N ASN A 429 17.52 -0.16 -40.73
CA ASN A 429 17.46 -0.26 -42.18
C ASN A 429 17.80 1.04 -42.92
N GLY A 430 18.00 2.14 -42.20
CA GLY A 430 18.43 3.44 -42.71
C GLY A 430 17.35 4.18 -43.51
N ASN A 431 16.06 3.88 -43.28
CA ASN A 431 14.96 4.49 -44.02
C ASN A 431 14.46 5.81 -43.38
N GLY A 432 14.98 6.18 -42.20
CA GLY A 432 14.63 7.37 -41.44
C GLY A 432 13.28 7.31 -40.72
N LEU A 433 12.62 6.15 -40.69
CA LEU A 433 11.32 5.89 -40.09
C LEU A 433 11.44 4.75 -39.08
N ARG A 434 10.66 4.80 -38.00
CA ARG A 434 10.62 3.71 -37.01
C ARG A 434 9.75 2.57 -37.51
N ASP A 435 10.34 1.40 -37.66
CA ASP A 435 9.64 0.15 -37.95
C ASP A 435 9.31 -0.67 -36.68
N THR A 436 8.40 -1.64 -36.80
CA THR A 436 7.85 -2.39 -35.65
C THR A 436 8.89 -3.19 -34.84
N SER A 437 10.03 -3.53 -35.44
CA SER A 437 11.13 -4.26 -34.80
C SER A 437 12.30 -3.35 -34.41
N GLU A 438 12.14 -2.04 -34.53
CA GLU A 438 13.18 -1.05 -34.24
C GLU A 438 13.01 -0.48 -32.84
N PHE A 439 13.73 -1.12 -31.92
CA PHE A 439 13.85 -0.74 -30.53
C PHE A 439 15.16 0.00 -30.28
N GLY A 440 15.26 0.65 -29.12
CA GLY A 440 16.54 1.15 -28.64
C GLY A 440 17.34 0.05 -27.97
N ARG A 441 18.27 0.47 -27.13
CA ARG A 441 19.06 -0.42 -26.28
C ARG A 441 19.15 0.20 -24.88
N GLU A 442 19.54 -0.62 -23.92
CA GLU A 442 19.83 -0.16 -22.56
C GLU A 442 21.05 0.78 -22.53
N GLY A 443 21.04 1.73 -21.61
CA GLY A 443 22.23 2.47 -21.21
C GLY A 443 22.51 3.75 -22.00
N TRP A 444 21.58 4.24 -22.83
CA TRP A 444 21.71 5.57 -23.42
C TRP A 444 21.49 6.62 -22.34
N GLN A 445 22.46 7.51 -22.19
CA GLN A 445 22.42 8.58 -21.19
C GLN A 445 21.46 9.69 -21.65
N ILE A 446 20.47 10.00 -20.82
CA ILE A 446 19.45 11.02 -21.08
C ILE A 446 19.55 12.09 -19.99
N ASP A 447 19.71 13.34 -20.39
CA ASP A 447 19.87 14.47 -19.47
C ASP A 447 18.85 15.58 -19.76
N LEU A 448 18.34 16.19 -18.69
CA LEU A 448 17.63 17.46 -18.77
C LEU A 448 18.64 18.61 -18.77
N VAL A 449 18.63 19.41 -19.83
CA VAL A 449 19.56 20.52 -20.03
C VAL A 449 18.85 21.85 -20.22
N ASP A 450 19.57 22.93 -19.94
CA ASP A 450 19.14 24.29 -20.22
C ASP A 450 19.45 24.69 -21.67
N ASN A 451 19.07 25.92 -22.04
CA ASN A 451 19.31 26.46 -23.39
C ASN A 451 20.80 26.63 -23.76
N LEU A 452 21.72 26.45 -22.81
CA LEU A 452 23.17 26.48 -23.01
C LEU A 452 23.78 25.05 -23.02
N GLY A 453 22.94 24.01 -22.98
CA GLY A 453 23.34 22.61 -22.93
C GLY A 453 23.93 22.17 -21.59
N GLN A 454 23.73 22.93 -20.51
CA GLN A 454 24.17 22.57 -19.16
C GLN A 454 23.06 21.80 -18.44
N SER A 455 23.41 20.81 -17.62
CA SER A 455 22.44 20.03 -16.84
C SER A 455 21.62 20.92 -15.90
N VAL A 456 20.31 20.68 -15.83
CA VAL A 456 19.41 21.39 -14.91
C VAL A 456 19.49 20.71 -13.52
N PRO A 457 20.00 21.38 -12.47
CA PRO A 457 20.08 20.77 -11.15
C PRO A 457 18.72 20.85 -10.45
N LEU A 458 17.94 19.77 -10.53
CA LEU A 458 16.63 19.67 -9.87
C LEU A 458 16.70 19.00 -8.51
N LYS A 459 17.65 18.07 -8.32
CA LYS A 459 17.87 17.34 -7.08
C LYS A 459 18.89 18.02 -6.18
N THR A 460 18.59 18.07 -4.89
CA THR A 460 19.51 18.49 -3.82
C THR A 460 19.67 17.35 -2.83
N THR A 461 20.92 16.98 -2.53
CA THR A 461 21.25 15.96 -1.53
C THR A 461 21.90 16.58 -0.30
N ILE A 462 21.44 16.15 0.88
CA ILE A 462 21.94 16.52 2.19
C ILE A 462 22.61 15.29 2.79
N GLU A 463 23.90 15.16 2.51
CA GLU A 463 24.76 14.10 3.03
C GLU A 463 25.38 14.53 4.37
N PRO A 464 25.09 13.86 5.50
CA PRO A 464 25.67 14.18 6.82
C PRO A 464 27.19 14.33 6.83
N ASP A 465 27.93 13.54 6.04
CA ASP A 465 29.40 13.62 5.97
C ASP A 465 29.94 14.94 5.38
N ASN A 466 29.12 15.68 4.63
CA ASN A 466 29.50 17.00 4.11
C ASN A 466 29.52 18.11 5.17
N TYR A 467 29.14 17.80 6.40
CA TYR A 467 29.03 18.75 7.49
C TYR A 467 29.95 18.40 8.68
N PRO A 468 30.45 19.40 9.42
CA PRO A 468 31.25 19.16 10.62
C PRO A 468 30.40 18.51 11.72
N ASP A 469 31.03 17.72 12.59
CA ASP A 469 30.35 17.11 13.74
C ASP A 469 29.71 18.18 14.63
N GLY A 470 28.44 17.98 14.97
CA GLY A 470 27.69 18.88 15.84
C GLY A 470 26.33 19.30 15.29
N THR A 471 25.78 20.36 15.89
CA THR A 471 24.48 20.93 15.52
C THR A 471 24.52 21.52 14.11
N LEU A 472 23.51 21.20 13.29
CA LEU A 472 23.24 21.93 12.06
C LEU A 472 22.64 23.30 12.40
N THR A 473 23.22 24.38 11.90
CA THR A 473 22.67 25.73 12.09
C THR A 473 21.39 25.88 11.25
N SER A 474 20.45 26.73 11.64
CA SER A 474 19.18 26.90 10.91
C SER A 474 19.33 27.44 9.48
N ASN A 475 20.53 27.84 9.06
CA ASN A 475 20.88 28.36 7.74
C ASN A 475 21.93 27.49 7.02
N PHE A 476 22.14 26.24 7.47
CA PHE A 476 23.11 25.32 6.84
C PHE A 476 22.78 25.02 5.37
N ASN A 477 21.51 25.16 4.99
CA ASN A 477 21.01 25.04 3.62
C ASN A 477 19.92 26.12 3.37
N PRO A 478 19.92 26.84 2.24
CA PRO A 478 18.92 27.87 1.94
C PRO A 478 17.56 27.33 1.45
N GLN A 479 17.50 26.06 1.04
CA GLN A 479 16.31 25.41 0.49
C GLN A 479 15.61 24.49 1.49
N LEU A 480 16.23 24.23 2.64
CA LEU A 480 15.79 23.24 3.60
C LEU A 480 16.01 23.70 5.05
N THR A 481 15.02 23.49 5.89
CA THR A 481 15.15 23.53 7.35
C THR A 481 14.90 22.14 7.93
N LEU A 482 15.80 21.68 8.80
CA LEU A 482 15.63 20.46 9.57
C LEU A 482 15.31 20.80 11.03
N ALA A 483 14.32 20.12 11.59
CA ALA A 483 13.95 20.23 13.00
C ALA A 483 13.61 18.84 13.55
N ALA A 484 13.96 18.58 14.81
CA ALA A 484 13.50 17.39 15.50
C ALA A 484 12.20 17.70 16.24
N VAL A 485 11.11 16.99 15.91
CA VAL A 485 9.76 17.18 16.48
C VAL A 485 9.34 16.01 17.37
N GLY A 486 8.48 16.31 18.35
CA GLY A 486 8.02 15.35 19.36
C GLY A 486 8.29 15.80 20.79
N THR A 487 7.87 14.99 21.76
CA THR A 487 7.89 15.34 23.19
C THR A 487 9.28 15.26 23.83
N ASP A 488 10.21 14.48 23.26
CA ASP A 488 11.56 14.27 23.80
C ASP A 488 12.65 14.94 22.95
N THR A 489 12.37 16.12 22.39
CA THR A 489 13.34 16.89 21.58
C THR A 489 13.20 18.38 21.82
N ASP A 490 14.31 19.13 21.75
CA ASP A 490 14.31 20.59 21.82
C ASP A 490 14.33 21.29 20.45
N GLY A 491 14.17 20.54 19.37
CA GLY A 491 14.15 21.05 18.00
C GLY A 491 15.47 20.89 17.25
N ARG A 492 16.60 20.72 17.95
CA ARG A 492 17.91 20.68 17.31
C ARG A 492 18.18 19.36 16.59
N VAL A 493 18.71 19.47 15.38
CA VAL A 493 19.27 18.38 14.59
C VAL A 493 20.79 18.59 14.45
N GLY A 494 21.55 17.51 14.45
CA GLY A 494 22.99 17.52 14.23
C GLY A 494 23.44 16.31 13.43
N VAL A 495 24.71 16.27 13.09
CA VAL A 495 25.36 15.18 12.34
C VAL A 495 26.56 14.68 13.11
N PHE A 496 26.69 13.35 13.22
CA PHE A 496 27.70 12.71 14.04
C PHE A 496 28.07 11.35 13.46
N ALA A 497 29.30 10.89 13.74
CA ALA A 497 29.73 9.55 13.37
C ALA A 497 28.87 8.46 14.04
N ASP A 498 28.53 7.42 13.29
CA ASP A 498 27.77 6.26 13.75
C ASP A 498 28.34 4.96 13.16
N SER A 499 28.08 3.83 13.82
CA SER A 499 28.45 2.52 13.29
C SER A 499 27.48 2.03 12.21
N SER A 500 26.31 2.64 12.10
CA SER A 500 25.25 2.28 11.16
C SER A 500 24.84 3.51 10.35
N THR A 501 25.36 3.57 9.12
CA THR A 501 25.10 4.62 8.11
C THR A 501 24.87 3.94 6.77
N SER A 502 24.06 4.55 5.89
CA SER A 502 23.84 4.03 4.53
C SER A 502 24.89 4.60 3.57
N THR A 503 25.38 5.80 3.86
CA THR A 503 26.47 6.47 3.16
C THR A 503 27.53 6.96 4.16
N GLY A 504 28.74 7.21 3.67
CA GLY A 504 29.81 7.83 4.46
C GLY A 504 30.06 7.19 5.84
N SER A 505 30.11 8.03 6.87
CA SER A 505 30.40 7.66 8.26
C SER A 505 29.52 8.36 9.29
N LYS A 506 28.63 9.28 8.87
CA LYS A 506 27.77 10.06 9.76
C LYS A 506 26.30 9.86 9.44
N ASN A 507 25.44 10.13 10.42
CA ASN A 507 23.98 10.17 10.25
C ASN A 507 23.35 11.38 10.96
N PHE A 508 22.05 11.60 10.73
CA PHE A 508 21.28 12.63 11.42
C PHE A 508 20.95 12.21 12.87
N ARG A 509 21.11 13.15 13.81
CA ARG A 509 20.79 12.97 15.23
C ARG A 509 19.95 14.12 15.77
N LEU A 510 19.03 13.82 16.69
CA LEU A 510 18.26 14.82 17.44
C LEU A 510 18.87 15.10 18.81
N PHE A 511 18.70 16.31 19.33
CA PHE A 511 19.00 16.59 20.74
C PHE A 511 17.83 16.21 21.64
N SER A 512 18.01 15.19 22.48
CA SER A 512 16.98 14.68 23.38
C SER A 512 16.91 15.47 24.69
N ARG A 513 15.71 15.85 25.12
CA ARG A 513 15.49 16.58 26.38
C ARG A 513 15.75 15.70 27.59
N SER A 514 15.28 14.44 27.55
CA SER A 514 15.39 13.49 28.65
C SER A 514 16.84 13.08 28.92
N SER A 515 17.62 12.86 27.86
CA SER A 515 19.02 12.45 27.99
C SER A 515 20.02 13.61 27.94
N ASN A 516 19.56 14.82 27.60
CA ASN A 516 20.37 16.03 27.45
C ASN A 516 21.60 15.83 26.55
N THR A 517 21.44 15.05 25.48
CA THR A 517 22.49 14.72 24.50
C THR A 517 21.89 14.38 23.13
N TYR A 518 22.74 14.30 22.11
CA TYR A 518 22.35 13.85 20.78
C TYR A 518 22.10 12.34 20.74
N GLN A 519 20.98 11.94 20.15
CA GLN A 519 20.55 10.56 19.98
C GLN A 519 20.39 10.24 18.49
N ALA A 520 20.85 9.06 18.08
CA ALA A 520 20.73 8.58 16.70
C ALA A 520 19.36 7.94 16.38
N LEU A 521 18.60 7.58 17.41
CA LEU A 521 17.37 6.80 17.27
C LEU A 521 16.13 7.69 17.21
N TRP A 522 15.44 7.59 16.07
CA TRP A 522 14.16 8.25 15.76
C TRP A 522 13.00 7.25 15.95
N ASN A 523 11.84 7.70 16.40
CA ASN A 523 10.64 6.90 16.69
C ASN A 523 9.34 7.66 16.36
N ASP A 524 8.22 6.95 16.37
CA ASP A 524 6.88 7.47 16.04
C ASP A 524 6.27 8.40 17.11
N SER A 525 6.62 8.19 18.38
CA SER A 525 5.88 8.79 19.50
C SER A 525 6.45 10.10 20.04
N SER A 526 7.76 10.34 19.90
CA SER A 526 8.44 11.42 20.62
C SER A 526 9.67 12.02 19.94
N ARG A 527 10.17 11.40 18.87
CA ARG A 527 11.45 11.72 18.24
C ARG A 527 11.40 11.53 16.72
N GLN A 528 10.83 12.49 16.00
CA GLN A 528 10.76 12.48 14.53
C GLN A 528 11.61 13.60 13.92
N LEU A 529 12.17 13.35 12.74
CA LEU A 529 12.82 14.37 11.92
C LEU A 529 11.75 15.05 11.07
N GLN A 530 11.68 16.37 11.11
CA GLN A 530 10.90 17.16 10.17
C GLN A 530 11.86 17.87 9.20
N ALA A 531 11.62 17.66 7.91
CA ALA A 531 12.31 18.35 6.82
C ALA A 531 11.32 19.30 6.13
N THR A 532 11.58 20.60 6.18
CA THR A 532 10.70 21.65 5.63
C THR A 532 11.40 22.35 4.47
N PHE A 533 10.76 22.34 3.30
CA PHE A 533 11.31 22.89 2.07
C PHE A 533 10.90 24.36 1.92
N SER A 534 11.83 25.23 1.52
CA SER A 534 11.54 26.65 1.33
C SER A 534 10.61 26.91 0.13
N VAL A 535 10.65 26.00 -0.85
CA VAL A 535 9.71 25.88 -1.96
C VAL A 535 9.25 24.42 -1.97
N PRO A 536 7.93 24.15 -2.06
CA PRO A 536 7.43 22.78 -2.16
C PRO A 536 8.09 22.02 -3.32
N THR A 537 8.37 20.75 -3.10
CA THR A 537 9.06 19.87 -4.04
C THR A 537 8.12 18.78 -4.55
N THR A 538 8.54 18.04 -5.58
CA THR A 538 7.81 16.91 -6.15
C THR A 538 8.32 15.57 -5.64
N ARG A 539 9.53 15.51 -5.07
CA ARG A 539 10.14 14.25 -4.65
C ARG A 539 11.00 14.43 -3.41
N VAL A 540 10.93 13.47 -2.49
CA VAL A 540 11.77 13.39 -1.29
C VAL A 540 12.21 11.95 -1.09
N THR A 541 13.50 11.75 -0.81
CA THR A 541 14.07 10.46 -0.44
C THR A 541 14.87 10.56 0.85
N ILE A 542 14.87 9.52 1.68
CA ILE A 542 15.77 9.41 2.83
C ILE A 542 15.94 7.94 3.20
N ASP A 543 17.12 7.58 3.68
CA ASP A 543 17.40 6.21 4.12
C ASP A 543 16.96 6.04 5.58
N GLY A 544 16.09 5.06 5.81
CA GLY A 544 15.75 4.56 7.14
C GLY A 544 16.58 3.31 7.43
N ILE A 545 17.41 3.36 8.48
CA ILE A 545 18.29 2.25 8.86
C ILE A 545 17.76 1.63 10.15
N ALA A 546 17.51 0.33 10.15
CA ALA A 546 17.01 -0.41 11.29
C ALA A 546 17.90 -0.25 12.53
N ALA A 547 17.26 -0.09 13.70
CA ALA A 547 17.95 -0.07 15.00
C ALA A 547 17.86 -1.40 15.78
N GLY A 548 17.28 -2.42 15.15
CA GLY A 548 17.09 -3.77 15.66
C GLY A 548 16.22 -4.55 14.69
N ASP A 549 16.16 -5.86 14.86
CA ASP A 549 15.37 -6.75 14.01
C ASP A 549 13.87 -6.39 14.05
N GLY A 550 13.23 -6.38 12.88
CA GLY A 550 11.82 -6.02 12.73
C GLY A 550 11.55 -4.53 12.82
N ALA A 551 12.56 -3.67 12.67
CA ALA A 551 12.36 -2.23 12.65
C ALA A 551 11.62 -1.79 11.39
N ILE A 552 10.75 -0.78 11.53
CA ILE A 552 9.95 -0.20 10.46
C ILE A 552 10.17 1.31 10.48
N GLY A 553 10.53 1.87 9.33
CA GLY A 553 10.60 3.31 9.11
C GLY A 553 9.30 3.85 8.51
N ARG A 554 8.95 5.10 8.81
CA ARG A 554 7.87 5.83 8.15
C ARG A 554 8.28 7.24 7.79
N MET A 555 7.87 7.64 6.59
CA MET A 555 7.92 9.02 6.10
C MET A 555 6.51 9.45 5.69
N ASP A 556 6.04 10.57 6.25
CA ASP A 556 4.76 11.20 5.89
C ASP A 556 5.05 12.55 5.24
N ALA A 557 4.42 12.83 4.10
CA ALA A 557 4.58 14.07 3.33
C ALA A 557 3.31 14.91 3.34
N TYR A 558 3.50 16.22 3.54
CA TYR A 558 2.41 17.15 3.73
C TYR A 558 2.54 18.36 2.82
N ASN A 559 1.38 18.84 2.37
CA ASN A 559 1.29 20.10 1.65
C ASN A 559 1.32 21.33 2.59
N SER A 560 1.30 22.53 2.01
CA SER A 560 1.34 23.79 2.75
C SER A 560 0.14 24.02 3.67
N ASN A 561 -0.98 23.30 3.45
CA ASN A 561 -2.18 23.35 4.29
C ASN A 561 -2.13 22.34 5.44
N GLY A 562 -1.06 21.54 5.53
CA GLY A 562 -0.93 20.46 6.51
C GLY A 562 -1.74 19.21 6.18
N GLN A 563 -2.16 19.03 4.93
CA GLN A 563 -2.83 17.82 4.47
C GLN A 563 -1.77 16.78 4.09
N LEU A 564 -1.97 15.53 4.51
CA LEU A 564 -1.15 14.40 4.10
C LEU A 564 -1.38 14.14 2.60
N ILE A 565 -0.31 14.13 1.80
CA ILE A 565 -0.36 13.89 0.35
C ILE A 565 0.40 12.64 -0.08
N GLY A 566 1.24 12.09 0.80
CA GLY A 566 1.95 10.84 0.56
C GLY A 566 2.48 10.24 1.85
N ARG A 567 2.61 8.92 1.87
CA ARG A 567 3.15 8.16 3.00
C ARG A 567 3.97 7.01 2.44
N TYR A 568 5.08 6.74 3.09
CA TYR A 568 5.92 5.57 2.84
C TYR A 568 6.17 4.87 4.16
N THR A 569 5.95 3.55 4.21
CA THR A 569 6.28 2.70 5.35
C THR A 569 7.18 1.59 4.83
N THR A 570 8.35 1.41 5.43
CA THR A 570 9.31 0.38 4.97
C THR A 570 8.75 -1.03 5.22
N ALA A 571 9.35 -2.02 4.56
CA ALA A 571 9.21 -3.39 5.03
C ALA A 571 9.83 -3.57 6.44
N ASN A 572 9.60 -4.72 7.07
CA ASN A 572 10.36 -5.12 8.24
C ASN A 572 11.84 -5.27 7.86
N MET A 573 12.72 -4.57 8.57
CA MET A 573 14.16 -4.59 8.33
C MET A 573 14.89 -5.31 9.47
N ASP A 574 15.93 -6.07 9.12
CA ASP A 574 16.87 -6.65 10.09
C ASP A 574 17.85 -5.58 10.62
N ASP A 575 18.47 -5.79 11.79
CA ASP A 575 19.37 -4.79 12.38
C ASP A 575 20.48 -4.33 11.40
N GLY A 576 20.60 -3.02 11.21
CA GLY A 576 21.55 -2.39 10.29
C GLY A 576 21.17 -2.44 8.81
N GLN A 577 20.13 -3.18 8.41
CA GLN A 577 19.54 -3.07 7.08
C GLN A 577 18.93 -1.67 6.90
N PHE A 578 18.97 -1.14 5.68
CA PHE A 578 18.35 0.11 5.34
C PHE A 578 17.46 0.00 4.12
N GLU A 579 16.50 0.91 4.04
CA GLU A 579 15.60 1.08 2.90
C GLU A 579 15.48 2.58 2.58
N THR A 580 15.55 2.93 1.29
CA THR A 580 15.36 4.30 0.82
C THR A 580 13.87 4.59 0.70
N MET A 581 13.32 5.31 1.68
CA MET A 581 11.94 5.77 1.63
C MET A 581 11.82 6.86 0.56
N THR A 582 10.90 6.68 -0.40
CA THR A 582 10.70 7.62 -1.52
C THR A 582 9.24 8.04 -1.59
N ILE A 583 8.99 9.34 -1.55
CA ILE A 583 7.66 9.90 -1.85
C ILE A 583 7.79 10.81 -3.06
N GLU A 584 6.91 10.59 -4.02
CA GLU A 584 6.76 11.37 -5.24
C GLU A 584 5.35 11.95 -5.31
N SER A 585 5.24 13.17 -5.80
CA SER A 585 4.01 13.86 -6.11
C SER A 585 4.04 14.32 -7.55
N ALA A 586 2.89 14.26 -8.21
CA ALA A 586 2.72 14.68 -9.59
C ALA A 586 2.78 16.22 -9.75
N ALA A 587 2.68 16.95 -8.64
CA ALA A 587 2.84 18.41 -8.57
C ALA A 587 3.86 18.79 -7.48
N ALA A 588 4.42 20.00 -7.58
CA ALA A 588 5.34 20.52 -6.58
C ALA A 588 4.55 21.01 -5.35
N ASP A 589 4.05 20.07 -4.54
CA ASP A 589 3.19 20.34 -3.39
C ASP A 589 3.69 19.72 -2.07
N ILE A 590 4.80 18.98 -2.08
CA ILE A 590 5.45 18.49 -0.86
C ILE A 590 6.16 19.65 -0.16
N ALA A 591 5.50 20.24 0.84
CA ALA A 591 6.01 21.37 1.60
C ALA A 591 6.92 20.94 2.75
N TRP A 592 6.60 19.82 3.40
CA TRP A 592 7.42 19.23 4.44
C TRP A 592 7.14 17.74 4.59
N VAL A 593 8.10 17.03 5.19
CA VAL A 593 7.95 15.63 5.57
C VAL A 593 8.30 15.41 7.04
N THR A 594 7.71 14.41 7.66
CA THR A 594 8.13 13.87 8.97
C THR A 594 8.59 12.43 8.84
N ILE A 595 9.70 12.09 9.49
CA ILE A 595 10.34 10.79 9.38
C ILE A 595 10.71 10.24 10.76
N GLY A 596 10.47 8.94 10.99
CA GLY A 596 10.88 8.25 12.21
C GLY A 596 10.69 6.75 12.12
N GLY A 597 10.87 6.07 13.26
CA GLY A 597 10.42 4.68 13.40
C GLY A 597 8.89 4.60 13.42
N HIS A 598 8.35 3.41 13.23
CA HIS A 598 6.91 3.15 13.15
C HIS A 598 6.52 1.91 13.95
N ALA A 599 5.26 1.81 14.39
CA ALA A 599 4.74 0.70 15.18
C ALA A 599 5.59 0.39 16.44
N GLY A 600 6.05 1.43 17.14
CA GLY A 600 6.88 1.33 18.35
C GLY A 600 8.36 1.00 18.09
N THR A 601 8.77 0.85 16.83
CA THR A 601 10.16 0.56 16.45
C THR A 601 11.00 1.85 16.34
N ARG A 602 12.29 1.69 16.02
CA ARG A 602 13.24 2.81 15.94
C ARG A 602 14.14 2.66 14.72
N VAL A 603 14.50 3.79 14.12
CA VAL A 603 15.42 3.86 12.98
C VAL A 603 16.48 4.93 13.18
N ARG A 604 17.58 4.83 12.44
CA ARG A 604 18.52 5.92 12.16
C ARG A 604 18.19 6.50 10.79
N LEU A 605 18.55 7.75 10.54
CA LEU A 605 18.20 8.46 9.30
C LEU A 605 19.44 9.02 8.64
N ASP A 606 19.55 8.85 7.33
CA ASP A 606 20.72 9.21 6.53
C ASP A 606 20.33 9.56 5.08
N ASN A 607 21.26 10.17 4.31
CA ASN A 607 21.16 10.36 2.86
C ASN A 607 19.83 11.01 2.38
N LEU A 608 19.43 12.13 3.02
CA LEU A 608 18.23 12.88 2.63
C LEU A 608 18.46 13.57 1.27
N SER A 609 17.52 13.42 0.34
CA SER A 609 17.49 14.18 -0.90
C SER A 609 16.09 14.68 -1.24
N PHE A 610 16.00 15.77 -2.00
CA PHE A 610 14.73 16.32 -2.47
C PHE A 610 14.86 16.94 -3.85
N GLY A 611 13.76 16.91 -4.59
CA GLY A 611 13.70 17.25 -6.02
C GLY A 611 13.88 16.02 -6.92
N PRO A 612 13.34 16.04 -8.15
CA PRO A 612 13.39 14.92 -9.07
C PRO A 612 14.78 14.75 -9.68
N GLU A 613 15.06 13.57 -10.23
CA GLU A 613 16.27 13.35 -11.02
C GLU A 613 16.22 14.16 -12.32
N SER A 614 17.37 14.69 -12.74
CA SER A 614 17.53 15.40 -14.03
C SER A 614 18.37 14.60 -15.04
N SER A 615 18.66 13.35 -14.71
CA SER A 615 19.45 12.43 -15.53
C SER A 615 18.90 11.01 -15.36
N THR A 616 18.85 10.23 -16.45
CA THR A 616 18.42 8.82 -16.43
C THR A 616 19.06 8.04 -17.58
N THR A 617 18.87 6.72 -17.62
CA THR A 617 19.29 5.88 -18.75
C THR A 617 18.11 5.14 -19.35
N THR A 618 18.21 4.80 -20.64
CA THR A 618 17.23 3.94 -21.28
C THR A 618 17.27 2.51 -20.74
N ASP A 619 16.11 1.85 -20.73
CA ASP A 619 15.96 0.42 -20.45
C ASP A 619 16.32 -0.45 -21.68
N ALA A 620 16.14 -1.77 -21.54
CA ALA A 620 16.44 -2.76 -22.58
C ALA A 620 15.70 -2.54 -23.91
N LEU A 621 14.56 -1.83 -23.91
CA LEU A 621 13.78 -1.50 -25.11
C LEU A 621 14.04 -0.07 -25.62
N GLY A 622 14.92 0.67 -24.95
CA GLY A 622 15.22 2.06 -25.26
C GLY A 622 14.29 3.08 -24.61
N LEU A 623 13.42 2.68 -23.69
CA LEU A 623 12.45 3.58 -23.05
C LEU A 623 13.10 4.32 -21.88
N PHE A 624 12.70 5.58 -21.65
CA PHE A 624 13.16 6.38 -20.51
C PHE A 624 12.04 7.24 -19.94
N GLN A 625 12.17 7.59 -18.66
CA GLN A 625 11.19 8.40 -17.93
C GLN A 625 11.87 9.38 -16.97
N PHE A 626 11.30 10.57 -16.86
CA PHE A 626 11.55 11.54 -15.79
C PHE A 626 10.24 11.77 -15.04
N PRO A 627 9.95 10.96 -14.02
CA PRO A 627 8.73 11.09 -13.24
C PRO A 627 8.78 12.35 -12.35
N ALA A 628 7.60 12.83 -11.95
CA ALA A 628 7.46 13.86 -10.91
C ALA A 628 8.26 15.14 -11.20
N LEU A 629 8.35 15.55 -12.48
CA LEU A 629 8.97 16.83 -12.83
C LEU A 629 8.05 18.00 -12.49
N PRO A 630 8.57 19.08 -11.86
CA PRO A 630 7.85 20.34 -11.74
C PRO A 630 7.41 20.88 -13.09
N GLU A 631 6.33 21.67 -13.09
CA GLU A 631 5.90 22.43 -14.26
C GLU A 631 7.06 23.26 -14.83
N GLY A 632 7.28 23.16 -16.13
CA GLY A 632 8.36 23.86 -16.80
C GLY A 632 8.65 23.36 -18.21
N ASP A 633 9.44 24.14 -18.93
CA ASP A 633 10.00 23.76 -20.23
C ASP A 633 11.41 23.20 -20.03
N TYR A 634 11.63 22.00 -20.54
CA TYR A 634 12.90 21.28 -20.45
C TYR A 634 13.45 21.02 -21.84
N GLN A 635 14.79 20.98 -21.97
CA GLN A 635 15.44 20.35 -23.11
C GLN A 635 15.91 18.96 -22.68
N VAL A 636 15.49 17.94 -23.40
CA VAL A 636 15.90 16.55 -23.20
C VAL A 636 16.99 16.25 -24.21
N ARG A 637 18.18 15.89 -23.74
CA ARG A 637 19.32 15.53 -24.57
C ARG A 637 19.67 14.07 -24.39
N VAL A 638 19.90 13.39 -25.50
CA VAL A 638 20.43 12.03 -25.53
C VAL A 638 21.91 12.10 -25.87
N THR A 639 22.76 11.50 -25.05
CA THR A 639 24.16 11.29 -25.42
C THR A 639 24.25 10.02 -26.26
N PRO A 640 24.68 10.08 -27.53
CA PRO A 640 24.76 8.90 -28.37
C PRO A 640 25.70 7.84 -27.77
N LEU A 641 25.26 6.59 -27.78
CA LEU A 641 26.12 5.46 -27.44
C LEU A 641 27.01 5.13 -28.65
N GLY A 642 28.31 4.95 -28.46
CA GLY A 642 29.21 4.58 -29.57
C GLY A 642 29.16 5.57 -30.75
N ASN A 643 28.99 5.05 -31.97
CA ASN A 643 29.03 5.82 -33.21
C ASN A 643 27.64 6.13 -33.79
N TYR A 644 26.56 6.01 -33.01
CA TYR A 644 25.23 6.35 -33.49
C TYR A 644 25.08 7.86 -33.77
N GLN A 645 24.41 8.20 -34.88
CA GLN A 645 24.05 9.57 -35.26
C GLN A 645 22.54 9.80 -35.13
N SER A 646 22.17 10.93 -34.55
CA SER A 646 20.78 11.35 -34.39
C SER A 646 20.15 11.67 -35.75
N LEU A 647 18.93 11.18 -35.96
CA LEU A 647 18.14 11.44 -37.17
C LEU A 647 17.45 12.80 -37.17
N ALA A 648 17.26 13.41 -36.00
CA ALA A 648 16.35 14.56 -35.83
C ALA A 648 17.04 15.89 -35.50
N SER A 649 18.20 15.86 -34.84
CA SER A 649 18.95 17.08 -34.46
C SER A 649 20.44 16.80 -34.31
N GLU A 650 21.29 17.75 -34.73
CA GLU A 650 22.75 17.64 -34.66
C GLU A 650 23.24 17.35 -33.22
N ASP A 651 22.57 17.91 -32.20
CA ASP A 651 22.91 17.74 -30.78
C ASP A 651 22.02 16.73 -30.04
N ALA A 652 21.23 15.91 -30.76
CA ALA A 652 20.33 14.91 -30.17
C ALA A 652 19.44 15.44 -29.03
N THR A 653 18.95 16.67 -29.19
CA THR A 653 18.15 17.40 -28.19
C THR A 653 16.73 17.67 -28.69
N ARG A 654 15.74 17.60 -27.80
CA ARG A 654 14.32 17.94 -28.03
C ARG A 654 13.74 18.73 -26.87
N THR A 655 12.80 19.65 -27.17
CA THR A 655 12.05 20.38 -26.13
C THR A 655 10.87 19.53 -25.64
N ALA A 656 10.63 19.57 -24.33
CA ALA A 656 9.46 18.98 -23.69
C ALA A 656 8.87 19.96 -22.66
N SER A 657 7.58 20.27 -22.79
CA SER A 657 6.84 21.06 -21.81
C SER A 657 6.12 20.12 -20.85
N VAL A 658 6.29 20.36 -19.56
CA VAL A 658 5.65 19.61 -18.48
C VAL A 658 4.65 20.51 -17.79
N LEU A 659 3.41 20.04 -17.66
CA LEU A 659 2.36 20.66 -16.87
C LEU A 659 2.15 19.87 -15.58
N ALA A 660 1.67 20.54 -14.53
CA ALA A 660 1.46 19.93 -13.22
C ALA A 660 0.53 18.71 -13.33
N SER A 661 0.98 17.57 -12.82
CA SER A 661 0.26 16.30 -12.84
C SER A 661 -0.09 15.74 -14.22
N GLU A 662 0.52 16.24 -15.30
CA GLU A 662 0.27 15.74 -16.66
C GLU A 662 1.37 14.82 -17.16
N ILE A 663 1.00 13.95 -18.12
CA ILE A 663 1.90 13.03 -18.80
C ILE A 663 2.37 13.69 -20.11
N THR A 664 3.67 13.89 -20.25
CA THR A 664 4.30 14.37 -21.49
C THR A 664 4.87 13.18 -22.25
N THR A 665 4.36 12.94 -23.46
CA THR A 665 4.82 11.87 -24.38
C THR A 665 5.37 12.44 -25.69
N GLY A 666 5.90 11.58 -26.57
CA GLY A 666 6.37 11.99 -27.90
C GLY A 666 7.78 12.60 -27.90
N VAL A 667 8.52 12.39 -26.82
CA VAL A 667 9.93 12.79 -26.69
C VAL A 667 10.81 11.64 -27.18
N ASP A 668 10.70 11.33 -28.47
CA ASP A 668 11.34 10.17 -29.08
C ASP A 668 12.56 10.53 -29.94
N PHE A 669 13.63 9.75 -29.84
CA PHE A 669 14.89 9.97 -30.54
C PHE A 669 15.22 8.77 -31.43
N GLY A 670 15.32 9.03 -32.73
CA GLY A 670 15.79 8.04 -33.70
C GLY A 670 17.27 8.20 -33.95
N PHE A 671 17.98 7.08 -33.99
CA PHE A 671 19.40 7.02 -34.30
C PHE A 671 19.67 6.02 -35.41
N GLN A 672 20.66 6.33 -36.25
CA GLN A 672 21.22 5.40 -37.22
C GLN A 672 22.70 5.21 -36.92
N THR A 673 23.28 4.07 -37.28
CA THR A 673 24.74 3.90 -37.22
C THR A 673 25.41 4.91 -38.14
N SER A 674 26.44 5.63 -37.67
CA SER A 674 27.31 6.35 -38.60
C SER A 674 27.91 5.36 -39.58
N ALA A 675 28.10 5.76 -40.84
CA ALA A 675 28.85 4.94 -41.79
C ALA A 675 30.27 4.72 -41.24
N SER A 676 30.55 3.51 -40.76
CA SER A 676 31.90 3.12 -40.36
C SER A 676 32.77 3.05 -41.61
N SER A 677 33.96 3.65 -41.58
CA SER A 677 34.94 3.51 -42.66
C SER A 677 35.37 2.06 -42.87
N TRP A 678 35.09 1.18 -41.90
CA TRP A 678 35.38 -0.25 -41.93
C TRP A 678 34.17 -1.11 -42.31
N GLN A 679 33.05 -0.48 -42.64
CA GLN A 679 31.83 -1.13 -43.11
C GLN A 679 31.68 -0.91 -44.62
N ASN A 680 31.27 -1.95 -45.35
CA ASN A 680 31.10 -1.83 -46.79
C ASN A 680 29.95 -0.84 -47.09
N PRO A 681 30.20 0.25 -47.84
CA PRO A 681 29.20 1.29 -48.07
C PRO A 681 28.07 0.89 -49.02
N THR A 682 28.22 -0.22 -49.75
CA THR A 682 27.21 -0.72 -50.71
C THR A 682 26.38 -1.84 -50.09
N ASN A 683 27.03 -2.78 -49.41
CA ASN A 683 26.37 -3.87 -48.72
C ASN A 683 27.20 -4.27 -47.50
N ARG A 684 26.77 -3.84 -46.30
CA ARG A 684 27.52 -4.05 -45.05
C ARG A 684 27.94 -5.51 -44.78
N LEU A 685 27.21 -6.48 -45.32
CA LEU A 685 27.46 -7.91 -45.12
C LEU A 685 28.48 -8.50 -46.11
N ASP A 686 28.83 -7.76 -47.15
CA ASP A 686 29.84 -8.12 -48.16
C ASP A 686 31.20 -7.58 -47.71
N VAL A 687 31.85 -8.32 -46.82
CA VAL A 687 33.12 -7.97 -46.18
C VAL A 687 34.24 -7.90 -47.22
N ASN A 688 34.24 -8.81 -48.19
CA ASN A 688 35.28 -8.87 -49.21
C ASN A 688 35.04 -7.93 -50.42
N ASN A 689 33.87 -7.29 -50.47
CA ASN A 689 33.41 -6.37 -51.52
C ASN A 689 33.40 -7.01 -52.93
N ASP A 690 33.01 -8.29 -53.03
CA ASP A 690 32.91 -9.03 -54.30
C ASP A 690 31.50 -9.03 -54.90
N SER A 691 30.57 -8.29 -54.29
CA SER A 691 29.14 -8.20 -54.61
C SER A 691 28.28 -9.38 -54.17
N PHE A 692 28.84 -10.37 -53.47
CA PHE A 692 28.11 -11.52 -52.93
C PHE A 692 28.34 -11.67 -51.44
N VAL A 693 27.26 -11.80 -50.66
CA VAL A 693 27.38 -12.25 -49.27
C VAL A 693 27.52 -13.77 -49.28
N SER A 694 28.66 -14.28 -48.84
CA SER A 694 28.97 -15.71 -48.85
C SER A 694 29.74 -16.14 -47.59
N PRO A 695 29.98 -17.45 -47.36
CA PRO A 695 30.73 -17.91 -46.20
C PRO A 695 32.16 -17.32 -46.08
N ILE A 696 32.71 -16.76 -47.17
CA ILE A 696 34.03 -16.10 -47.12
C ILE A 696 33.99 -14.82 -46.28
N ASP A 697 32.87 -14.09 -46.27
CA ASP A 697 32.72 -12.84 -45.54
C ASP A 697 32.79 -13.08 -44.03
N ALA A 698 32.07 -14.10 -43.55
CA ALA A 698 32.16 -14.55 -42.16
C ALA A 698 33.57 -15.06 -41.82
N LEU A 699 34.21 -15.79 -42.74
CA LEU A 699 35.55 -16.33 -42.52
C LEU A 699 36.62 -15.22 -42.39
N LEU A 700 36.49 -14.12 -43.12
CA LEU A 700 37.41 -12.98 -43.02
C LEU A 700 37.37 -12.34 -41.64
N ILE A 701 36.18 -12.14 -41.08
CA ILE A 701 36.00 -11.61 -39.73
C ILE A 701 36.52 -12.61 -38.68
N ILE A 702 36.20 -13.90 -38.81
CA ILE A 702 36.70 -14.96 -37.93
C ILE A 702 38.24 -15.02 -37.95
N ASN A 703 38.87 -14.85 -39.11
CA ASN A 703 40.32 -14.83 -39.22
C ASN A 703 40.93 -13.62 -38.50
N GLU A 704 40.33 -12.44 -38.59
CA GLU A 704 40.80 -11.27 -37.84
C GLU A 704 40.66 -11.50 -36.32
N LEU A 705 39.51 -12.01 -35.87
CA LEU A 705 39.27 -12.32 -34.46
C LEU A 705 40.29 -13.31 -33.87
N ASN A 706 40.81 -14.22 -34.70
CA ASN A 706 41.82 -15.21 -34.33
C ASN A 706 43.27 -14.77 -34.65
N SER A 707 43.48 -13.54 -35.12
CA SER A 707 44.82 -13.00 -35.40
C SER A 707 45.55 -12.59 -34.10
N GLU A 708 46.84 -12.25 -34.19
CA GLU A 708 47.62 -11.77 -33.04
C GLU A 708 47.06 -10.47 -32.41
N ARG A 709 46.23 -9.72 -33.14
CA ARG A 709 45.52 -8.55 -32.60
C ARG A 709 44.38 -8.95 -31.67
N GLY A 710 43.71 -10.08 -31.94
CA GLY A 710 42.39 -10.38 -31.37
C GLY A 710 41.35 -9.32 -31.78
N GLY A 711 40.06 -9.63 -31.68
CA GLY A 711 39.02 -8.61 -31.88
C GLY A 711 39.28 -7.35 -31.03
N GLY A 712 38.76 -6.20 -31.47
CA GLY A 712 39.02 -4.93 -30.80
C GLY A 712 38.69 -3.71 -31.65
N LEU A 713 38.96 -2.53 -31.09
CA LEU A 713 38.71 -1.24 -31.72
C LEU A 713 39.50 -1.11 -33.02
N LEU A 714 38.80 -0.82 -34.11
CA LEU A 714 39.37 -0.54 -35.42
C LEU A 714 39.90 0.89 -35.46
N THR A 715 41.23 1.02 -35.39
CA THR A 715 41.88 2.33 -35.46
C THR A 715 42.19 2.73 -36.90
N GLY A 716 41.55 3.78 -37.40
CA GLY A 716 41.86 4.39 -38.70
C GLY A 716 40.62 4.95 -39.37
N THR A 717 40.62 6.25 -39.68
CA THR A 717 39.45 6.96 -40.25
C THR A 717 39.31 6.81 -41.77
N ASP A 718 40.31 6.22 -42.45
CA ASP A 718 40.36 6.07 -43.90
C ASP A 718 40.75 4.63 -44.29
N VAL A 719 39.79 3.69 -44.33
CA VAL A 719 40.00 2.35 -44.92
C VAL A 719 39.11 2.20 -46.14
N PRO A 720 39.53 2.67 -47.33
CA PRO A 720 38.66 2.69 -48.50
C PRO A 720 38.50 1.32 -49.17
N PHE A 721 39.11 0.26 -48.63
CA PHE A 721 39.28 -1.01 -49.31
C PHE A 721 39.09 -2.19 -48.37
N SER A 722 38.41 -3.21 -48.89
CA SER A 722 38.20 -4.52 -48.27
C SER A 722 39.49 -5.12 -47.66
N PRO A 723 39.39 -5.84 -46.52
CA PRO A 723 38.16 -6.32 -45.88
C PRO A 723 37.46 -5.29 -44.98
N PHE A 724 36.13 -5.20 -45.13
CA PHE A 724 35.23 -4.40 -44.31
C PHE A 724 34.74 -5.21 -43.12
N LEU A 725 35.54 -5.24 -42.05
CA LEU A 725 35.40 -6.19 -40.95
C LEU A 725 34.29 -5.83 -39.95
N ASP A 726 33.83 -4.59 -39.98
CA ASP A 726 32.85 -4.00 -39.07
C ASP A 726 31.48 -4.00 -39.74
N VAL A 727 30.75 -5.11 -39.56
CA VAL A 727 29.49 -5.36 -40.24
C VAL A 727 28.34 -4.70 -39.49
N ASP A 728 28.41 -4.60 -38.17
CA ASP A 728 27.41 -3.90 -37.37
C ASP A 728 27.65 -2.37 -37.32
N GLY A 729 28.85 -1.94 -37.68
CA GLY A 729 29.24 -0.55 -37.83
C GLY A 729 29.77 0.08 -36.54
N ASP A 730 30.04 -0.65 -35.46
CA ASP A 730 30.36 -0.10 -34.14
C ASP A 730 31.84 0.32 -33.93
N GLU A 731 32.63 0.32 -35.01
CA GLU A 731 34.09 0.52 -35.02
C GLU A 731 34.89 -0.54 -34.22
N PHE A 732 34.26 -1.66 -33.87
CA PHE A 732 34.93 -2.84 -33.32
C PHE A 732 34.84 -4.00 -34.31
N VAL A 733 35.77 -4.95 -34.18
CA VAL A 733 35.59 -6.29 -34.74
C VAL A 733 35.31 -7.24 -33.59
N ALA A 734 34.11 -7.78 -33.56
CA ALA A 734 33.60 -8.63 -32.51
C ALA A 734 32.85 -9.85 -33.08
N PRO A 735 32.53 -10.86 -32.24
CA PRO A 735 31.74 -12.01 -32.69
C PRO A 735 30.36 -11.66 -33.28
N ILE A 736 29.80 -10.49 -32.95
CA ILE A 736 28.53 -10.01 -33.49
C ILE A 736 28.60 -9.73 -35.00
N ASP A 737 29.73 -9.22 -35.51
CA ASP A 737 29.94 -8.99 -36.95
C ASP A 737 29.85 -10.29 -37.74
N VAL A 738 30.45 -11.36 -37.20
CA VAL A 738 30.36 -12.72 -37.77
C VAL A 738 28.91 -13.20 -37.77
N LEU A 739 28.21 -12.99 -36.65
CA LEU A 739 26.85 -13.48 -36.45
C LEU A 739 25.87 -12.83 -37.44
N LEU A 740 26.02 -11.54 -37.75
CA LEU A 740 25.18 -10.84 -38.73
C LEU A 740 25.31 -11.44 -40.13
N VAL A 741 26.53 -11.76 -40.58
CA VAL A 741 26.76 -12.43 -41.87
C VAL A 741 26.14 -13.83 -41.88
N ILE A 742 26.35 -14.62 -40.81
CA ILE A 742 25.80 -15.98 -40.69
C ILE A 742 24.26 -15.95 -40.70
N ASN A 743 23.64 -15.04 -39.96
CA ASN A 743 22.19 -14.91 -39.92
C ASN A 743 21.61 -14.59 -41.30
N HIS A 744 22.26 -13.73 -42.08
CA HIS A 744 21.87 -13.46 -43.46
C HIS A 744 22.01 -14.70 -44.36
N LEU A 745 23.11 -15.44 -44.26
CA LEU A 745 23.29 -16.68 -45.05
C LEU A 745 22.23 -17.73 -44.71
N ASN A 746 21.80 -17.79 -43.44
CA ASN A 746 20.75 -18.70 -43.01
C ASN A 746 19.35 -18.25 -43.47
N SER A 747 19.06 -16.95 -43.56
CA SER A 747 17.77 -16.45 -44.02
C SER A 747 17.55 -16.62 -45.53
N GLN A 748 18.62 -16.71 -46.33
CA GLN A 748 18.54 -17.02 -47.78
C GLN A 748 18.27 -18.50 -48.08
N ASN A 749 18.39 -19.38 -47.09
CA ASN A 749 18.16 -20.83 -47.22
C ASN A 749 16.83 -21.31 -46.61
N ALA A 750 15.98 -20.38 -46.14
CA ALA A 750 14.69 -20.65 -45.52
C ALA A 750 13.53 -20.64 -46.53
#